data_AF-A0A949MD58-F1
#
_entry.id   AF-A0A949MD58-F1
#
_cell.length_a   1.000
_cell.length_b   1.000
_cell.length_c   1.000
_cell.angle_alpha   90.00
_cell.angle_beta   90.00
_cell.angle_gamma   90.00
#
_symmetry.space_group_name_H-M   'P 1'
#
loop_
_entity.id
_entity.type
_entity.pdbx_description
1 polymer ?
#
loop_
_entity_poly.entity_id
_entity_poly.type
_entity_poly.pdbx_seq_one_letter_code
_entity_poly.pdbx_strand_id
1 'polypeptide(L)'
;NTGLGTNTVNFGSLAPVLSGGTLSDIAGPVFLTSGSNLLRLLTLAASGTNVVNVDDSGDTSVVTGFLTSSTLAGLGMGGIITFMSVSVMNIGLGSGNSSFNVLSTNLKTVTNLNTGSGGDTVNVGAFVGLDTPWLIVYDILNGVQGFLNITGGGSDTLNLYDNGSTAAKTGTLTGAAITGLGMGASGIAYAGVAALNISLGSGDDTVSVLGTNATTVTTITNVGGGIDTFDVGANAPVAGGMLGGIQGALFIVGGGNDTMNVDDSGDAVAQSGTLTATTLAGLAMGAGGIAYSGLTTLNVTLGQGNDSFTITGVTDTTVTTIDGGAGTNTAALNFGGDFGGNLTLKNFAATTVAIAGAFTADALLNAPSIVTMTVGGDFDGTLNVAGLLNTLAVTGAAPGQIIAGDVNLITVQAGYGGSGTPVLNVTENGVQREVLATPIPGGAMPGGITFAVVYDSQTAADPQAAIRIITGGTVPARSWNLQLAVMNSTTANFNLSLVDSQNGATGVSNISIQGSLLMQVTAPELQFLGLSSGSRAGVVLPVDYITGVEISGNLPTGYIDVAGIEGLAFGTMTNANGTRLSVSHTLGYGNSLDYILGSSATLESATDAFLVSVSANEPVSLYAHSDSTPDMNLIETLVEPGVYSVTV
;
A
#
# COMPACT_ATOMS: atom_id res chain seq x y z
N ASN A 1 65.99 6.26 -10.10
CA ASN A 1 65.95 7.02 -8.84
C ASN A 1 66.97 8.16 -8.94
N THR A 2 66.52 9.43 -8.96
CA THR A 2 67.39 10.63 -8.96
C THR A 2 67.08 11.57 -7.78
N GLY A 3 66.35 11.11 -6.76
CA GLY A 3 66.05 11.92 -5.56
C GLY A 3 65.09 13.12 -5.79
N LEU A 4 64.69 13.39 -7.03
CA LEU A 4 63.65 14.33 -7.44
C LEU A 4 62.88 13.69 -8.60
N GLY A 5 61.55 13.61 -8.51
CA GLY A 5 60.67 13.12 -9.60
C GLY A 5 60.01 11.76 -9.37
N THR A 6 59.26 11.30 -10.37
CA THR A 6 58.45 10.08 -10.35
C THR A 6 59.28 8.82 -10.09
N ASN A 7 58.82 7.94 -9.20
CA ASN A 7 59.41 6.60 -9.04
C ASN A 7 58.41 5.54 -9.50
N THR A 8 58.91 4.49 -10.14
CA THR A 8 58.12 3.32 -10.53
C THR A 8 58.81 2.07 -9.98
N VAL A 9 58.08 1.28 -9.21
CA VAL A 9 58.55 0.01 -8.64
C VAL A 9 57.63 -1.10 -9.14
N ASN A 10 58.20 -2.14 -9.73
CA ASN A 10 57.44 -3.26 -10.30
C ASN A 10 57.77 -4.55 -9.54
N PHE A 11 56.74 -5.25 -9.07
CA PHE A 11 56.79 -6.57 -8.48
C PHE A 11 56.12 -7.58 -9.41
N GLY A 12 56.72 -8.77 -9.52
CA GLY A 12 56.28 -9.85 -10.40
C GLY A 12 57.49 -10.58 -11.00
N SER A 13 57.38 -11.89 -11.22
CA SER A 13 58.44 -12.74 -11.79
C SER A 13 58.90 -12.30 -13.19
N LEU A 14 58.08 -11.52 -13.90
CA LEU A 14 58.41 -10.96 -15.22
C LEU A 14 58.74 -9.46 -15.20
N ALA A 15 58.88 -8.84 -14.01
CA ALA A 15 59.20 -7.42 -13.91
C ALA A 15 60.48 -7.07 -14.73
N PRO A 16 60.49 -5.96 -15.50
CA PRO A 16 59.52 -4.86 -15.47
C PRO A 16 58.29 -5.02 -16.37
N VAL A 17 58.06 -6.18 -17.02
CA VAL A 17 56.79 -6.48 -17.69
C VAL A 17 55.68 -6.50 -16.64
N LEU A 18 54.52 -5.92 -16.97
CA LEU A 18 53.39 -5.71 -16.06
C LEU A 18 52.20 -6.64 -16.37
N SER A 19 52.48 -7.77 -17.01
CA SER A 19 51.48 -8.77 -17.36
C SER A 19 52.08 -10.17 -17.41
N GLY A 20 51.35 -11.16 -16.91
CA GLY A 20 51.73 -12.57 -16.91
C GLY A 20 52.75 -12.95 -15.83
N GLY A 21 53.10 -12.03 -14.92
CA GLY A 21 53.97 -12.32 -13.78
C GLY A 21 53.25 -13.04 -12.63
N THR A 22 54.03 -13.59 -11.71
CA THR A 22 53.60 -14.18 -10.44
C THR A 22 54.37 -13.57 -9.27
N LEU A 23 53.83 -13.63 -8.06
CA LEU A 23 54.50 -13.08 -6.86
C LEU A 23 55.16 -14.11 -5.93
N SER A 24 55.14 -15.40 -6.29
CA SER A 24 55.68 -16.51 -5.50
C SER A 24 57.15 -16.36 -5.08
N ASP A 25 57.94 -15.60 -5.85
CA ASP A 25 59.37 -15.39 -5.60
C ASP A 25 59.66 -14.35 -4.49
N ILE A 26 58.64 -13.65 -4.00
CA ILE A 26 58.75 -12.71 -2.88
C ILE A 26 58.69 -13.49 -1.57
N ALA A 27 59.83 -14.06 -1.17
CA ALA A 27 59.95 -14.93 0.00
C ALA A 27 60.09 -14.18 1.36
N GLY A 28 60.34 -12.87 1.35
CA GLY A 28 60.62 -12.09 2.56
C GLY A 28 60.03 -10.67 2.52
N PRO A 29 60.07 -9.92 3.63
CA PRO A 29 59.44 -8.61 3.71
C PRO A 29 60.14 -7.57 2.83
N VAL A 30 59.33 -6.75 2.16
CA VAL A 30 59.78 -5.63 1.33
C VAL A 30 59.30 -4.32 1.95
N PHE A 31 60.23 -3.39 2.17
CA PHE A 31 59.94 -2.07 2.73
C PHE A 31 60.19 -0.96 1.70
N LEU A 32 59.11 -0.27 1.31
CA LEU A 32 59.10 0.90 0.42
C LEU A 32 58.82 2.16 1.23
N THR A 33 59.85 2.95 1.52
CA THR A 33 59.71 4.16 2.38
C THR A 33 60.44 5.36 1.80
N SER A 34 59.97 6.57 2.12
CA SER A 34 60.71 7.82 1.92
C SER A 34 61.65 8.10 3.11
N GLY A 35 62.60 9.05 2.98
CA GLY A 35 63.47 9.48 4.10
C GLY A 35 64.82 8.74 4.20
N SER A 36 65.34 8.54 5.43
CA SER A 36 66.67 7.97 5.76
C SER A 36 66.60 6.77 6.73
N ASN A 37 65.54 5.97 6.66
CA ASN A 37 65.33 4.81 7.55
C ASN A 37 66.41 3.70 7.30
N LEU A 38 66.80 2.95 8.33
CA LEU A 38 67.91 1.98 8.28
C LEU A 38 67.47 0.54 7.96
N LEU A 39 66.17 0.29 7.79
CA LEU A 39 65.57 -1.04 7.56
C LEU A 39 65.13 -1.28 6.08
N ARG A 40 65.77 -0.63 5.10
CA ARG A 40 65.20 -0.40 3.75
C ARG A 40 65.70 -1.36 2.67
N LEU A 41 64.79 -1.79 1.78
CA LEU A 41 65.13 -2.39 0.50
C LEU A 41 65.07 -1.37 -0.65
N LEU A 42 64.03 -0.52 -0.73
CA LEU A 42 63.87 0.51 -1.78
C LEU A 42 63.43 1.89 -1.24
N THR A 43 64.03 2.97 -1.74
CA THR A 43 63.71 4.37 -1.37
C THR A 43 62.81 5.04 -2.40
N LEU A 44 61.65 5.53 -1.96
CA LEU A 44 60.74 6.36 -2.77
C LEU A 44 61.02 7.86 -2.61
N ALA A 45 60.69 8.63 -3.64
CA ALA A 45 60.87 10.08 -3.68
C ALA A 45 59.98 10.75 -2.63
N ALA A 46 60.53 11.78 -1.96
CA ALA A 46 59.80 12.55 -0.95
C ALA A 46 58.73 13.49 -1.57
N SER A 47 58.83 13.76 -2.87
CA SER A 47 57.89 14.56 -3.66
C SER A 47 57.79 14.02 -5.08
N GLY A 48 56.68 14.31 -5.76
CA GLY A 48 56.33 13.73 -7.07
C GLY A 48 55.45 12.49 -6.96
N THR A 49 55.24 11.79 -8.07
CA THR A 49 54.35 10.62 -8.14
C THR A 49 55.13 9.33 -7.92
N ASN A 50 54.78 8.56 -6.90
CA ASN A 50 55.36 7.22 -6.68
C ASN A 50 54.35 6.15 -7.13
N VAL A 51 54.73 5.34 -8.11
CA VAL A 51 53.92 4.26 -8.68
C VAL A 51 54.49 2.91 -8.24
N VAL A 52 53.64 2.06 -7.70
CA VAL A 52 53.96 0.67 -7.38
C VAL A 52 53.04 -0.22 -8.21
N ASN A 53 53.63 -1.10 -9.02
CA ASN A 53 52.92 -2.12 -9.79
C ASN A 53 53.18 -3.49 -9.16
N VAL A 54 52.12 -4.23 -8.91
CA VAL A 54 52.13 -5.58 -8.35
C VAL A 54 51.43 -6.47 -9.36
N ASP A 55 52.22 -7.25 -10.09
CA ASP A 55 51.74 -8.11 -11.18
C ASP A 55 51.74 -9.58 -10.75
N ASP A 56 50.55 -10.07 -10.42
CA ASP A 56 50.23 -11.48 -10.21
C ASP A 56 49.33 -12.02 -11.34
N SER A 57 49.25 -11.31 -12.47
CA SER A 57 48.27 -11.60 -13.52
C SER A 57 48.53 -12.90 -14.31
N GLY A 58 49.69 -13.53 -14.11
CA GLY A 58 50.02 -14.85 -14.61
C GLY A 58 49.67 -16.00 -13.66
N ASP A 59 49.26 -15.73 -12.42
CA ASP A 59 48.92 -16.79 -11.47
C ASP A 59 47.55 -17.39 -11.77
N THR A 60 47.51 -18.69 -12.05
CA THR A 60 46.27 -19.42 -12.31
C THR A 60 45.66 -20.03 -11.04
N SER A 61 46.34 -19.88 -9.90
CA SER A 61 45.95 -20.45 -8.61
C SER A 61 44.89 -19.58 -7.95
N VAL A 62 44.10 -20.19 -7.06
CA VAL A 62 43.25 -19.43 -6.14
C VAL A 62 44.12 -18.85 -5.04
N VAL A 63 44.20 -17.52 -4.98
CA VAL A 63 44.99 -16.81 -3.97
C VAL A 63 44.13 -15.87 -3.13
N THR A 64 44.63 -15.52 -1.94
CA THR A 64 44.01 -14.50 -1.09
C THR A 64 44.98 -13.34 -0.90
N GLY A 65 44.53 -12.12 -1.18
CA GLY A 65 45.29 -10.88 -0.94
C GLY A 65 44.70 -10.04 0.19
N PHE A 66 45.54 -9.24 0.84
CA PHE A 66 45.15 -8.32 1.91
C PHE A 66 45.83 -6.96 1.72
N LEU A 67 45.03 -5.90 1.73
CA LEU A 67 45.49 -4.52 1.61
C LEU A 67 45.09 -3.68 2.84
N THR A 68 46.07 -2.98 3.40
CA THR A 68 45.85 -1.88 4.34
C THR A 68 46.44 -0.59 3.75
N SER A 69 46.23 0.53 4.44
CA SER A 69 46.81 1.83 4.05
C SER A 69 48.35 1.87 3.97
N SER A 70 49.03 0.81 4.42
CA SER A 70 50.50 0.72 4.41
C SER A 70 51.07 -0.67 4.15
N THR A 71 50.25 -1.71 3.94
CA THR A 71 50.72 -3.08 3.74
C THR A 71 49.91 -3.81 2.67
N LEU A 72 50.60 -4.57 1.82
CA LEU A 72 50.04 -5.57 0.94
C LEU A 72 50.63 -6.95 1.30
N ALA A 73 49.78 -7.95 1.49
CA ALA A 73 50.15 -9.31 1.86
C ALA A 73 49.33 -10.35 1.08
N GLY A 74 49.74 -11.62 1.15
CA GLY A 74 49.08 -12.71 0.44
C GLY A 74 49.51 -12.77 -1.03
N LEU A 75 48.57 -13.10 -1.94
CA LEU A 75 48.83 -13.22 -3.38
C LEU A 75 49.98 -14.21 -3.71
N GLY A 76 50.05 -15.33 -2.99
CA GLY A 76 51.13 -16.30 -3.16
C GLY A 76 52.51 -15.86 -2.65
N MET A 77 52.67 -14.63 -2.13
CA MET A 77 53.92 -14.18 -1.52
C MET A 77 54.19 -14.91 -0.20
N GLY A 78 55.46 -15.27 0.03
CA GLY A 78 55.94 -15.70 1.35
C GLY A 78 56.20 -14.55 2.32
N GLY A 79 56.30 -13.31 1.82
CA GLY A 79 56.53 -12.09 2.59
C GLY A 79 55.37 -11.07 2.53
N ILE A 80 55.64 -9.85 3.00
CA ILE A 80 54.73 -8.70 2.94
C ILE A 80 55.40 -7.51 2.25
N ILE A 81 54.62 -6.66 1.59
CA ILE A 81 55.07 -5.38 1.05
C ILE A 81 54.53 -4.27 1.95
N THR A 82 55.40 -3.66 2.75
CA THR A 82 55.08 -2.45 3.51
C THR A 82 55.47 -1.23 2.71
N PHE A 83 54.55 -0.28 2.58
CA PHE A 83 54.71 0.91 1.75
C PHE A 83 54.28 2.20 2.46
N MET A 84 54.98 3.28 2.13
CA MET A 84 54.66 4.64 2.54
C MET A 84 54.89 5.59 1.37
N SER A 85 54.16 6.70 1.34
CA SER A 85 54.32 7.74 0.30
C SER A 85 54.10 7.24 -1.14
N VAL A 86 53.36 6.15 -1.33
CA VAL A 86 52.91 5.70 -2.66
C VAL A 86 51.79 6.63 -3.13
N SER A 87 51.81 7.02 -4.40
CA SER A 87 50.77 7.84 -5.01
C SER A 87 49.79 6.98 -5.82
N VAL A 88 50.31 5.94 -6.48
CA VAL A 88 49.53 5.00 -7.27
C VAL A 88 49.97 3.58 -6.95
N MET A 89 49.05 2.71 -6.58
CA MET A 89 49.25 1.28 -6.39
C MET A 89 48.40 0.54 -7.42
N ASN A 90 49.04 -0.16 -8.35
CA ASN A 90 48.38 -1.01 -9.33
C ASN A 90 48.60 -2.47 -8.91
N ILE A 91 47.51 -3.22 -8.79
CA ILE A 91 47.50 -4.63 -8.39
C ILE A 91 46.74 -5.40 -9.46
N GLY A 92 47.38 -6.37 -10.10
CA GLY A 92 46.75 -7.29 -11.04
C GLY A 92 46.73 -8.70 -10.45
N LEU A 93 45.54 -9.30 -10.38
CA LEU A 93 45.34 -10.72 -10.08
C LEU A 93 45.27 -11.53 -11.38
N GLY A 94 45.42 -12.85 -11.25
CA GLY A 94 45.50 -13.77 -12.38
C GLY A 94 44.16 -14.39 -12.79
N SER A 95 44.16 -15.69 -13.08
CA SER A 95 42.99 -16.39 -13.65
C SER A 95 42.23 -17.29 -12.67
N GLY A 96 42.71 -17.42 -11.44
CA GLY A 96 42.06 -18.23 -10.42
C GLY A 96 41.01 -17.43 -9.66
N ASN A 97 39.93 -18.09 -9.22
CA ASN A 97 38.85 -17.48 -8.43
C ASN A 97 39.34 -17.02 -7.05
N SER A 98 39.90 -15.82 -6.99
CA SER A 98 40.70 -15.33 -5.87
C SER A 98 39.88 -14.44 -4.93
N SER A 99 40.38 -14.24 -3.72
CA SER A 99 39.80 -13.28 -2.78
C SER A 99 40.76 -12.12 -2.53
N PHE A 100 40.26 -10.88 -2.56
CA PHE A 100 41.06 -9.71 -2.24
C PHE A 100 40.38 -8.87 -1.16
N ASN A 101 41.01 -8.75 0.00
CA ASN A 101 40.46 -8.06 1.16
C ASN A 101 41.10 -6.69 1.32
N VAL A 102 40.30 -5.63 1.19
CA VAL A 102 40.72 -4.23 1.37
C VAL A 102 40.22 -3.72 2.71
N LEU A 103 41.13 -3.62 3.68
CA LEU A 103 40.82 -3.16 5.04
C LEU A 103 40.92 -1.64 5.13
N SER A 104 41.92 -1.06 4.47
CA SER A 104 42.09 0.39 4.41
C SER A 104 42.90 0.81 3.20
N THR A 105 42.71 2.06 2.76
CA THR A 105 43.52 2.70 1.72
C THR A 105 44.06 4.01 2.25
N ASN A 106 45.25 4.40 1.80
CA ASN A 106 45.85 5.67 2.21
C ASN A 106 45.19 6.84 1.47
N LEU A 107 44.83 7.91 2.18
CA LEU A 107 44.18 9.11 1.61
C LEU A 107 44.88 9.69 0.35
N LYS A 108 46.19 9.52 0.21
CA LYS A 108 46.98 10.05 -0.92
C LYS A 108 47.32 9.00 -1.99
N THR A 109 46.89 7.76 -1.82
CA THR A 109 47.15 6.66 -2.76
C THR A 109 45.88 6.38 -3.57
N VAL A 110 46.01 6.43 -4.90
CA VAL A 110 45.04 5.79 -5.80
C VAL A 110 45.39 4.31 -5.89
N THR A 111 44.45 3.43 -5.55
CA THR A 111 44.64 1.99 -5.68
C THR A 111 43.81 1.46 -6.84
N ASN A 112 44.46 0.90 -7.84
CA ASN A 112 43.81 0.22 -8.96
C ASN A 112 43.96 -1.29 -8.76
N LEU A 113 42.85 -2.00 -8.63
CA LEU A 113 42.78 -3.45 -8.55
C LEU A 113 42.14 -3.99 -9.82
N ASN A 114 42.87 -4.80 -10.57
CA ASN A 114 42.33 -5.61 -11.66
C ASN A 114 42.25 -7.05 -11.16
N THR A 115 41.05 -7.61 -11.10
CA THR A 115 40.84 -8.99 -10.63
C THR A 115 41.25 -10.03 -11.67
N GLY A 116 41.50 -9.62 -12.91
CA GLY A 116 41.83 -10.56 -13.97
C GLY A 116 40.59 -11.35 -14.40
N SER A 117 40.79 -12.60 -14.77
CA SER A 117 39.69 -13.48 -15.18
C SER A 117 39.37 -14.47 -14.06
N GLY A 118 38.16 -15.01 -14.01
CA GLY A 118 37.75 -15.91 -12.95
C GLY A 118 36.46 -15.43 -12.31
N GLY A 119 36.04 -16.07 -11.23
CA GLY A 119 35.01 -15.52 -10.35
C GLY A 119 35.69 -15.04 -9.08
N ASP A 120 36.16 -13.80 -9.07
CA ASP A 120 36.88 -13.23 -7.94
C ASP A 120 35.94 -12.60 -6.91
N THR A 121 36.38 -12.55 -5.66
CA THR A 121 35.64 -11.89 -4.56
C THR A 121 36.49 -10.79 -3.94
N VAL A 122 36.07 -9.54 -4.10
CA VAL A 122 36.70 -8.39 -3.45
C VAL A 122 35.86 -7.99 -2.25
N ASN A 123 36.46 -8.04 -1.06
CA ASN A 123 35.84 -7.65 0.20
C ASN A 123 36.43 -6.33 0.67
N VAL A 124 35.61 -5.34 0.96
CA VAL A 124 36.07 -4.01 1.42
C VAL A 124 35.42 -3.66 2.74
N GLY A 125 36.21 -3.22 3.71
CA GLY A 125 35.74 -2.90 5.06
C GLY A 125 35.68 -4.10 6.01
N ALA A 126 35.70 -5.34 5.50
CA ALA A 126 35.73 -6.55 6.34
C ALA A 126 37.14 -6.93 6.80
N PHE A 127 37.24 -7.42 8.04
CA PHE A 127 38.44 -8.03 8.61
C PHE A 127 38.23 -9.52 8.87
N VAL A 128 38.78 -10.39 8.02
CA VAL A 128 39.05 -11.78 8.38
C VAL A 128 40.51 -11.90 8.80
N GLY A 129 40.74 -11.97 10.11
CA GLY A 129 42.09 -12.14 10.64
C GLY A 129 42.65 -13.50 10.27
N LEU A 130 43.84 -13.51 9.66
CA LEU A 130 44.74 -14.65 9.75
C LEU A 130 45.15 -14.77 11.23
N ASP A 131 44.67 -15.83 11.90
CA ASP A 131 45.27 -16.43 13.11
C ASP A 131 45.31 -15.61 14.43
N THR A 132 44.36 -14.70 14.71
CA THR A 132 44.23 -14.15 16.08
C THR A 132 42.78 -14.16 16.62
N PRO A 133 42.46 -14.97 17.65
CA PRO A 133 41.11 -15.09 18.22
C PRO A 133 40.70 -13.92 19.16
N TRP A 134 41.37 -12.76 19.08
CA TRP A 134 41.12 -11.63 20.00
C TRP A 134 40.96 -10.26 19.32
N LEU A 135 40.79 -10.20 18.00
CA LEU A 135 40.53 -8.91 17.32
C LEU A 135 39.05 -8.73 17.01
N ILE A 136 38.48 -7.64 17.52
CA ILE A 136 37.09 -7.24 17.26
C ILE A 136 36.95 -6.95 15.76
N VAL A 137 36.02 -7.65 15.12
CA VAL A 137 35.58 -7.42 13.75
C VAL A 137 34.90 -6.06 13.70
N TYR A 138 35.45 -5.13 12.93
CA TYR A 138 34.71 -3.93 12.53
C TYR A 138 34.58 -3.96 11.02
N ASP A 139 33.47 -4.51 10.57
CA ASP A 139 32.99 -4.44 9.20
C ASP A 139 32.56 -3.00 8.90
N ILE A 140 33.53 -2.09 8.73
CA ILE A 140 33.28 -0.65 8.51
C ILE A 140 34.13 -0.10 7.35
N LEU A 141 33.53 0.74 6.52
CA LEU A 141 34.17 1.33 5.34
C LEU A 141 35.09 2.52 5.66
N ASN A 142 35.12 3.01 6.91
CA ASN A 142 35.91 4.18 7.33
C ASN A 142 37.43 4.05 7.09
N GLY A 143 37.94 2.83 6.88
CA GLY A 143 39.34 2.60 6.55
C GLY A 143 39.71 3.00 5.11
N VAL A 144 38.74 3.11 4.21
CA VAL A 144 38.95 3.36 2.78
C VAL A 144 39.05 4.87 2.53
N GLN A 145 40.23 5.45 2.76
CA GLN A 145 40.43 6.90 2.68
C GLN A 145 40.97 7.37 1.33
N GLY A 146 41.74 6.54 0.63
CA GLY A 146 42.20 6.76 -0.74
C GLY A 146 41.23 6.20 -1.77
N PHE A 147 41.26 6.75 -2.99
CA PHE A 147 40.45 6.26 -4.09
C PHE A 147 40.79 4.80 -4.41
N LEU A 148 39.77 3.95 -4.45
CA LEU A 148 39.87 2.54 -4.83
C LEU A 148 39.13 2.34 -6.15
N ASN A 149 39.83 1.87 -7.17
CA ASN A 149 39.27 1.58 -8.48
C ASN A 149 39.39 0.08 -8.76
N ILE A 150 38.25 -0.59 -8.93
CA ILE A 150 38.17 -2.04 -9.11
C ILE A 150 37.70 -2.32 -10.54
N THR A 151 38.46 -3.12 -11.27
CA THR A 151 38.09 -3.58 -12.60
C THR A 151 37.99 -5.10 -12.58
N GLY A 152 36.77 -5.58 -12.77
CA GLY A 152 36.43 -6.97 -12.99
C GLY A 152 36.71 -7.41 -14.42
N GLY A 153 37.18 -8.64 -14.60
CA GLY A 153 37.36 -9.28 -15.90
C GLY A 153 36.63 -10.63 -16.01
N GLY A 154 35.90 -11.04 -14.97
CA GLY A 154 35.09 -12.26 -14.96
C GLY A 154 33.78 -12.12 -14.18
N SER A 155 33.34 -13.19 -13.51
CA SER A 155 32.08 -13.22 -12.75
C SER A 155 32.30 -12.72 -11.32
N ASP A 156 32.76 -11.49 -11.20
CA ASP A 156 33.35 -10.99 -9.95
C ASP A 156 32.30 -10.44 -8.98
N THR A 157 32.54 -10.64 -7.69
CA THR A 157 31.68 -10.15 -6.59
C THR A 157 32.43 -9.09 -5.79
N LEU A 158 31.81 -7.93 -5.61
CA LEU A 158 32.29 -6.86 -4.73
C LEU A 158 31.39 -6.77 -3.50
N ASN A 159 31.95 -7.03 -2.32
CA ASN A 159 31.27 -6.92 -1.04
C ASN A 159 31.79 -5.70 -0.28
N LEU A 160 30.88 -4.81 0.11
CA LEU A 160 31.15 -3.62 0.90
C LEU A 160 30.51 -3.77 2.27
N TYR A 161 31.36 -3.82 3.29
CA TYR A 161 30.97 -4.11 4.65
C TYR A 161 31.00 -2.85 5.49
N ASP A 162 29.82 -2.35 5.82
CA ASP A 162 29.61 -1.27 6.81
C ASP A 162 28.72 -1.72 7.99
N ASN A 163 28.41 -3.01 8.07
CA ASN A 163 27.51 -3.61 9.06
C ASN A 163 28.00 -3.56 10.51
N GLY A 164 29.27 -3.21 10.73
CA GLY A 164 29.81 -2.93 12.06
C GLY A 164 29.62 -1.47 12.52
N SER A 165 29.09 -0.60 11.65
CA SER A 165 28.87 0.82 11.98
C SER A 165 27.64 0.98 12.87
N THR A 166 27.77 1.81 13.90
CA THR A 166 26.64 2.26 14.73
C THR A 166 26.29 3.73 14.49
N ALA A 167 27.08 4.42 13.66
CA ALA A 167 26.86 5.81 13.32
C ALA A 167 26.03 5.88 12.03
N ALA A 168 25.04 6.78 12.03
CA ALA A 168 24.31 7.17 10.82
C ALA A 168 25.28 7.73 9.77
N LYS A 169 25.16 7.24 8.54
CA LYS A 169 26.00 7.63 7.41
C LYS A 169 25.16 7.85 6.17
N THR A 170 25.74 8.59 5.23
CA THR A 170 25.16 8.79 3.91
C THR A 170 26.01 8.12 2.84
N GLY A 171 25.38 7.44 1.90
CA GLY A 171 26.01 6.79 0.75
C GLY A 171 25.39 7.26 -0.56
N THR A 172 26.17 7.32 -1.63
CA THR A 172 25.68 7.61 -2.98
C THR A 172 26.18 6.54 -3.92
N LEU A 173 25.25 5.82 -4.56
CA LEU A 173 25.52 4.78 -5.53
C LEU A 173 25.15 5.25 -6.94
N THR A 174 26.06 5.02 -7.87
CA THR A 174 25.85 5.15 -9.31
C THR A 174 26.19 3.83 -9.99
N GLY A 175 25.91 3.68 -11.29
CA GLY A 175 26.24 2.46 -12.04
C GLY A 175 27.74 2.17 -12.21
N ALA A 176 28.64 2.99 -11.65
CA ALA A 176 30.09 2.78 -11.74
C ALA A 176 30.87 3.19 -10.47
N ALA A 177 30.20 3.70 -9.44
CA ALA A 177 30.87 4.15 -8.22
C ALA A 177 29.94 4.19 -7.01
N ILE A 178 30.53 4.06 -5.83
CA ILE A 178 29.92 4.33 -4.53
C ILE A 178 30.81 5.25 -3.69
N THR A 179 30.20 6.28 -3.13
CA THR A 179 30.87 7.27 -2.26
C THR A 179 30.12 7.42 -0.93
N GLY A 180 30.75 8.02 0.07
CA GLY A 180 30.16 8.19 1.39
C GLY A 180 30.44 7.01 2.31
N LEU A 181 29.50 6.66 3.19
CA LEU A 181 29.59 5.57 4.18
C LEU A 181 30.83 5.65 5.11
N GLY A 182 31.35 6.87 5.30
CA GLY A 182 32.56 7.13 6.08
C GLY A 182 33.88 6.98 5.31
N MET A 183 33.84 6.61 4.03
CA MET A 183 35.01 6.57 3.15
C MET A 183 35.54 7.97 2.81
N GLY A 184 36.75 8.03 2.26
CA GLY A 184 37.31 9.24 1.66
C GLY A 184 36.48 9.75 0.48
N ALA A 185 36.64 11.04 0.15
CA ALA A 185 35.76 11.76 -0.79
C ALA A 185 35.62 11.13 -2.19
N SER A 186 36.60 10.34 -2.65
CA SER A 186 36.56 9.67 -3.94
C SER A 186 35.88 8.30 -3.93
N GLY A 187 35.68 7.70 -2.75
CA GLY A 187 35.03 6.39 -2.59
C GLY A 187 35.65 5.26 -3.40
N ILE A 188 34.79 4.41 -3.94
CA ILE A 188 35.13 3.21 -4.71
C ILE A 188 34.51 3.32 -6.10
N ALA A 189 35.32 3.23 -7.15
CA ALA A 189 34.85 3.01 -8.51
C ALA A 189 34.92 1.51 -8.85
N TYR A 190 33.97 1.04 -9.65
CA TYR A 190 33.89 -0.34 -10.07
C TYR A 190 33.42 -0.46 -11.53
N ALA A 191 33.94 -1.46 -12.22
CA ALA A 191 33.52 -1.87 -13.56
C ALA A 191 33.69 -3.37 -13.71
N GLY A 192 32.88 -4.02 -14.55
CA GLY A 192 33.04 -5.45 -14.84
C GLY A 192 32.72 -6.41 -13.70
N VAL A 193 32.11 -5.94 -12.61
CA VAL A 193 31.64 -6.79 -11.50
C VAL A 193 30.24 -7.35 -11.81
N ALA A 194 30.04 -8.64 -11.55
CA ALA A 194 28.75 -9.30 -11.73
C ALA A 194 27.79 -9.05 -10.56
N ALA A 195 28.33 -8.91 -9.34
CA ALA A 195 27.55 -8.63 -8.14
C ALA A 195 28.20 -7.54 -7.27
N LEU A 196 27.38 -6.62 -6.76
CA LEU A 196 27.74 -5.63 -5.76
C LEU A 196 26.83 -5.80 -4.54
N ASN A 197 27.42 -6.14 -3.39
CA ASN A 197 26.69 -6.30 -2.13
C ASN A 197 27.15 -5.23 -1.15
N ILE A 198 26.20 -4.53 -0.53
CA ILE A 198 26.44 -3.48 0.45
C ILE A 198 25.69 -3.86 1.73
N SER A 199 26.42 -4.00 2.84
CA SER A 199 25.84 -4.34 4.15
C SER A 199 25.93 -3.13 5.07
N LEU A 200 24.79 -2.62 5.51
CA LEU A 200 24.66 -1.46 6.39
C LEU A 200 24.55 -1.88 7.86
N GLY A 201 24.94 -0.96 8.75
CA GLY A 201 25.07 -1.18 10.18
C GLY A 201 23.79 -0.94 10.96
N SER A 202 23.93 -0.64 12.25
CA SER A 202 22.82 -0.28 13.13
C SER A 202 22.62 1.23 13.26
N GLY A 203 23.38 2.02 12.50
CA GLY A 203 23.14 3.45 12.38
C GLY A 203 21.96 3.70 11.44
N ASP A 204 21.28 4.84 11.60
CA ASP A 204 20.20 5.24 10.69
C ASP A 204 20.83 5.79 9.40
N ASP A 205 21.04 4.92 8.41
CA ASP A 205 21.78 5.23 7.20
C ASP A 205 20.86 5.79 6.09
N THR A 206 21.41 6.64 5.23
CA THR A 206 20.71 7.12 4.01
C THR A 206 21.52 6.74 2.79
N VAL A 207 20.96 5.95 1.88
CA VAL A 207 21.62 5.56 0.63
C VAL A 207 20.84 6.10 -0.56
N SER A 208 21.45 7.04 -1.28
CA SER A 208 20.94 7.54 -2.55
C SER A 208 21.42 6.65 -3.70
N VAL A 209 20.49 6.02 -4.41
CA VAL A 209 20.75 5.15 -5.57
C VAL A 209 20.36 5.88 -6.85
N LEU A 210 21.35 6.49 -7.48
CA LEU A 210 21.18 7.30 -8.69
C LEU A 210 21.22 6.44 -9.95
N GLY A 211 21.84 5.26 -9.87
CA GLY A 211 21.91 4.32 -10.97
C GLY A 211 22.53 2.98 -10.60
N THR A 212 22.24 1.97 -11.40
CA THR A 212 22.83 0.62 -11.31
C THR A 212 23.38 0.22 -12.67
N ASN A 213 24.45 -0.58 -12.67
CA ASN A 213 25.04 -1.06 -13.92
C ASN A 213 24.17 -2.16 -14.53
N ALA A 214 23.89 -2.10 -15.83
CA ALA A 214 23.02 -3.06 -16.53
C ALA A 214 23.41 -4.53 -16.36
N THR A 215 24.69 -4.83 -16.13
CA THR A 215 25.19 -6.20 -15.97
C THR A 215 25.56 -6.57 -14.53
N THR A 216 25.34 -5.67 -13.57
CA THR A 216 25.64 -5.91 -12.16
C THR A 216 24.33 -6.08 -11.39
N VAL A 217 24.23 -7.16 -10.61
CA VAL A 217 23.19 -7.31 -9.60
C VAL A 217 23.64 -6.55 -8.35
N THR A 218 22.86 -5.56 -7.92
CA THR A 218 23.18 -4.77 -6.73
C THR A 218 22.25 -5.15 -5.59
N THR A 219 22.81 -5.47 -4.43
CA THR A 219 22.07 -5.72 -3.19
C THR A 219 22.50 -4.75 -2.11
N ILE A 220 21.56 -4.06 -1.47
CA ILE A 220 21.79 -3.26 -0.27
C ILE A 220 20.96 -3.87 0.86
N THR A 221 21.62 -4.22 1.96
CA THR A 221 21.01 -4.92 3.09
C THR A 221 21.24 -4.15 4.38
N ASN A 222 20.17 -3.84 5.10
CA ASN A 222 20.20 -3.44 6.49
C ASN A 222 20.25 -4.69 7.38
N VAL A 223 21.41 -5.01 7.94
CA VAL A 223 21.57 -6.14 8.87
C VAL A 223 21.61 -5.73 10.34
N GLY A 224 21.79 -4.43 10.62
CA GLY A 224 21.97 -3.90 11.97
C GLY A 224 20.69 -3.37 12.64
N GLY A 225 19.59 -3.23 11.89
CA GLY A 225 18.29 -2.81 12.41
C GLY A 225 18.16 -1.32 12.69
N GLY A 226 19.06 -0.49 12.11
CA GLY A 226 18.89 0.96 12.04
C GLY A 226 17.63 1.33 11.24
N ILE A 227 17.14 2.57 11.38
CA ILE A 227 16.05 3.09 10.56
C ILE A 227 16.66 3.70 9.31
N ASP A 228 16.74 2.91 8.25
CA ASP A 228 17.42 3.31 7.02
C ASP A 228 16.46 3.96 6.01
N THR A 229 17.02 4.85 5.20
CA THR A 229 16.33 5.49 4.07
C THR A 229 17.04 5.16 2.76
N PHE A 230 16.30 4.60 1.81
CA PHE A 230 16.77 4.29 0.47
C PHE A 230 16.09 5.23 -0.53
N ASP A 231 16.86 6.17 -1.10
CA ASP A 231 16.37 7.15 -2.06
C ASP A 231 16.79 6.76 -3.47
N VAL A 232 15.85 6.29 -4.29
CA VAL A 232 16.11 5.74 -5.62
C VAL A 232 15.65 6.71 -6.71
N GLY A 233 16.59 7.10 -7.58
CA GLY A 233 16.38 8.07 -8.66
C GLY A 233 17.47 9.14 -8.67
N ALA A 234 17.82 9.67 -9.85
CA ALA A 234 19.00 10.53 -10.06
C ALA A 234 19.08 11.80 -9.18
N ASN A 235 17.95 12.26 -8.59
CA ASN A 235 17.87 13.41 -7.68
C ASN A 235 17.13 13.09 -6.36
N ALA A 236 16.74 11.83 -6.14
CA ALA A 236 16.00 11.44 -4.95
C ALA A 236 16.79 11.77 -3.66
N PRO A 237 16.14 12.25 -2.59
CA PRO A 237 14.69 12.43 -2.41
C PRO A 237 14.15 13.80 -2.88
N VAL A 238 15.00 14.64 -3.50
CA VAL A 238 14.58 15.93 -4.04
C VAL A 238 13.80 15.70 -5.33
N ALA A 239 12.65 16.36 -5.47
CA ALA A 239 11.82 16.27 -6.67
C ALA A 239 12.63 16.55 -7.95
N GLY A 240 12.26 15.86 -9.03
CA GLY A 240 12.98 15.83 -10.29
C GLY A 240 13.86 14.59 -10.47
N GLY A 241 13.65 13.54 -9.69
CA GLY A 241 14.30 12.23 -9.88
C GLY A 241 13.95 11.59 -11.24
N MET A 242 14.82 10.70 -11.71
CA MET A 242 14.59 9.87 -12.90
C MET A 242 15.10 8.46 -12.61
N LEU A 243 14.32 7.45 -12.97
CA LEU A 243 14.64 6.04 -12.74
C LEU A 243 15.37 5.37 -13.91
N GLY A 244 15.51 6.04 -15.06
CA GLY A 244 16.27 5.52 -16.22
C GLY A 244 17.77 5.27 -15.99
N GLY A 245 18.30 5.62 -14.81
CA GLY A 245 19.64 5.24 -14.37
C GLY A 245 19.72 3.85 -13.73
N ILE A 246 18.58 3.27 -13.32
CA ILE A 246 18.49 1.96 -12.65
C ILE A 246 18.41 0.87 -13.72
N GLN A 247 19.56 0.48 -14.28
CA GLN A 247 19.62 -0.42 -15.43
C GLN A 247 19.87 -1.89 -15.05
N GLY A 248 20.56 -2.14 -13.94
CA GLY A 248 20.73 -3.47 -13.34
C GLY A 248 19.70 -3.75 -12.26
N ALA A 249 19.48 -5.03 -11.95
CA ALA A 249 18.57 -5.43 -10.88
C ALA A 249 19.05 -4.87 -9.53
N LEU A 250 18.13 -4.22 -8.81
CA LEU A 250 18.37 -3.68 -7.48
C LEU A 250 17.57 -4.48 -6.45
N PHE A 251 18.24 -4.97 -5.42
CA PHE A 251 17.65 -5.63 -4.27
C PHE A 251 17.84 -4.76 -3.03
N ILE A 252 16.74 -4.38 -2.38
CA ILE A 252 16.76 -3.65 -1.12
C ILE A 252 16.16 -4.54 -0.03
N VAL A 253 16.97 -4.89 0.96
CA VAL A 253 16.57 -5.74 2.07
C VAL A 253 16.61 -4.92 3.35
N GLY A 254 15.44 -4.45 3.77
CA GLY A 254 15.30 -3.66 4.98
C GLY A 254 15.29 -4.50 6.27
N GLY A 255 15.56 -3.84 7.39
CA GLY A 255 15.58 -4.37 8.75
C GLY A 255 14.21 -4.36 9.46
N GLY A 256 13.13 -3.98 8.76
CA GLY A 256 11.76 -3.98 9.27
C GLY A 256 11.27 -2.63 9.82
N ASN A 257 12.06 -1.56 9.73
CA ASN A 257 11.67 -0.18 10.07
C ASN A 257 12.00 0.84 8.96
N ASP A 258 12.40 0.37 7.78
CA ASP A 258 13.04 1.20 6.77
C ASP A 258 12.05 1.86 5.80
N THR A 259 12.52 2.95 5.20
CA THR A 259 11.79 3.70 4.18
C THR A 259 12.49 3.58 2.83
N MET A 260 11.73 3.28 1.79
CA MET A 260 12.16 3.44 0.40
C MET A 260 11.39 4.56 -0.27
N ASN A 261 12.11 5.52 -0.84
CA ASN A 261 11.56 6.57 -1.70
C ASN A 261 12.03 6.32 -3.13
N VAL A 262 11.10 6.12 -4.05
CA VAL A 262 11.37 5.93 -5.48
C VAL A 262 10.84 7.15 -6.22
N ASP A 263 11.72 7.90 -6.87
CA ASP A 263 11.39 9.19 -7.49
C ASP A 263 11.70 9.21 -8.99
N ASP A 264 10.63 9.24 -9.78
CA ASP A 264 10.65 9.44 -11.24
C ASP A 264 10.02 10.80 -11.64
N SER A 265 9.78 11.71 -10.70
CA SER A 265 9.03 12.96 -10.92
C SER A 265 9.65 13.94 -11.94
N GLY A 266 10.88 13.70 -12.35
CA GLY A 266 11.57 14.44 -13.42
C GLY A 266 11.35 13.87 -14.82
N ASP A 267 10.84 12.65 -14.96
CA ASP A 267 10.57 12.06 -16.28
C ASP A 267 9.37 12.75 -16.94
N ALA A 268 9.55 13.26 -18.15
CA ALA A 268 8.49 13.92 -18.92
C ALA A 268 7.75 12.97 -19.87
N VAL A 269 8.21 11.73 -19.97
CA VAL A 269 7.65 10.70 -20.84
C VAL A 269 6.59 9.92 -20.07
N ALA A 270 5.51 9.54 -20.77
CA ALA A 270 4.53 8.62 -20.22
C ALA A 270 5.17 7.24 -20.01
N GLN A 271 5.13 6.75 -18.78
CA GLN A 271 5.66 5.46 -18.37
C GLN A 271 4.56 4.53 -17.89
N SER A 272 4.91 3.24 -17.84
CA SER A 272 4.10 2.23 -17.18
C SER A 272 4.89 1.61 -16.02
N GLY A 273 4.23 1.45 -14.89
CA GLY A 273 4.78 0.81 -13.69
C GLY A 273 3.96 -0.39 -13.26
N THR A 274 4.60 -1.37 -12.63
CA THR A 274 3.91 -2.49 -11.98
C THR A 274 4.48 -2.73 -10.59
N LEU A 275 3.59 -2.77 -9.60
CA LEU A 275 3.88 -3.08 -8.21
C LEU A 275 3.29 -4.43 -7.83
N THR A 276 4.14 -5.31 -7.30
CA THR A 276 3.74 -6.50 -6.55
C THR A 276 4.13 -6.31 -5.09
N ALA A 277 3.78 -7.26 -4.20
CA ALA A 277 4.15 -7.15 -2.78
C ALA A 277 5.67 -7.04 -2.53
N THR A 278 6.51 -7.46 -3.49
CA THR A 278 7.97 -7.55 -3.33
C THR A 278 8.76 -6.93 -4.49
N THR A 279 8.10 -6.38 -5.52
CA THR A 279 8.79 -5.89 -6.71
C THR A 279 8.14 -4.64 -7.29
N LEU A 280 8.96 -3.68 -7.69
CA LEU A 280 8.60 -2.55 -8.55
C LEU A 280 9.33 -2.68 -9.89
N ALA A 281 8.59 -2.65 -10.99
CA ALA A 281 9.12 -2.77 -12.35
C ALA A 281 8.52 -1.71 -13.29
N GLY A 282 9.15 -1.49 -14.43
CA GLY A 282 8.76 -0.46 -15.40
C GLY A 282 9.43 0.88 -15.12
N LEU A 283 8.75 2.00 -15.39
CA LEU A 283 9.22 3.37 -15.12
C LEU A 283 10.63 3.66 -15.68
N ALA A 284 10.84 3.33 -16.95
CA ALA A 284 12.13 3.42 -17.64
C ALA A 284 13.31 2.59 -17.06
N MET A 285 13.12 1.85 -15.97
CA MET A 285 14.17 0.99 -15.40
C MET A 285 14.51 -0.18 -16.32
N GLY A 286 15.69 -0.75 -16.11
CA GLY A 286 16.07 -2.03 -16.70
C GLY A 286 15.13 -3.17 -16.30
N ALA A 287 15.14 -4.26 -17.08
CA ALA A 287 14.19 -5.37 -16.93
C ALA A 287 14.19 -6.05 -15.54
N GLY A 288 15.26 -5.87 -14.76
CA GLY A 288 15.35 -6.39 -13.38
C GLY A 288 14.54 -5.60 -12.34
N GLY A 289 14.25 -4.32 -12.61
CA GLY A 289 13.54 -3.44 -11.69
C GLY A 289 14.16 -3.37 -10.29
N ILE A 290 13.30 -3.19 -9.29
CA ILE A 290 13.64 -3.14 -7.87
C ILE A 290 12.88 -4.26 -7.15
N ALA A 291 13.60 -5.19 -6.53
CA ALA A 291 13.03 -6.11 -5.56
C ALA A 291 13.26 -5.58 -4.14
N TYR A 292 12.26 -5.70 -3.28
CA TYR A 292 12.34 -5.16 -1.93
C TYR A 292 11.66 -6.06 -0.89
N SER A 293 12.11 -5.92 0.36
CA SER A 293 11.54 -6.58 1.54
C SER A 293 11.89 -5.80 2.81
N GLY A 294 11.18 -6.05 3.91
CA GLY A 294 11.54 -5.48 5.21
C GLY A 294 11.35 -3.97 5.34
N LEU A 295 10.46 -3.37 4.54
CA LEU A 295 10.14 -1.94 4.60
C LEU A 295 8.88 -1.69 5.45
N THR A 296 8.87 -0.59 6.21
CA THR A 296 7.64 -0.05 6.82
C THR A 296 6.97 0.97 5.91
N THR A 297 7.76 1.66 5.08
CA THR A 297 7.25 2.69 4.18
C THR A 297 7.81 2.51 2.77
N LEU A 298 6.92 2.53 1.79
CA LEU A 298 7.27 2.61 0.37
C LEU A 298 6.56 3.82 -0.25
N ASN A 299 7.34 4.79 -0.72
CA ASN A 299 6.85 5.94 -1.45
C ASN A 299 7.31 5.83 -2.91
N VAL A 300 6.37 5.93 -3.85
CA VAL A 300 6.67 5.94 -5.29
C VAL A 300 6.05 7.19 -5.90
N THR A 301 6.87 8.03 -6.53
CA THR A 301 6.43 9.22 -7.27
C THR A 301 6.69 9.02 -8.75
N LEU A 302 5.63 9.08 -9.56
CA LEU A 302 5.71 8.97 -11.02
C LEU A 302 6.05 10.32 -11.66
N GLY A 303 6.20 10.31 -12.97
CA GLY A 303 6.68 11.43 -13.76
C GLY A 303 5.62 12.49 -14.05
N GLN A 304 5.91 13.29 -15.06
CA GLN A 304 5.07 14.37 -15.56
C GLN A 304 4.23 13.91 -16.78
N GLY A 305 4.46 12.69 -17.25
CA GLY A 305 3.75 12.06 -18.35
C GLY A 305 2.33 11.65 -17.97
N ASN A 306 1.60 11.05 -18.91
CA ASN A 306 0.33 10.40 -18.59
C ASN A 306 0.63 8.94 -18.25
N ASP A 307 0.85 8.67 -16.99
CA ASP A 307 1.38 7.38 -16.54
C ASP A 307 0.27 6.36 -16.28
N SER A 308 0.62 5.08 -16.43
CA SER A 308 -0.25 3.96 -16.08
C SER A 308 0.42 3.07 -15.04
N PHE A 309 -0.26 2.80 -13.94
CA PHE A 309 0.32 2.05 -12.83
C PHE A 309 -0.56 0.86 -12.44
N THR A 310 0.00 -0.34 -12.53
CA THR A 310 -0.68 -1.58 -12.14
C THR A 310 -0.20 -2.03 -10.77
N ILE A 311 -1.12 -2.35 -9.86
CA ILE A 311 -0.83 -2.92 -8.54
C ILE A 311 -1.49 -4.29 -8.45
N THR A 312 -0.70 -5.34 -8.22
CA THR A 312 -1.23 -6.71 -8.01
C THR A 312 -0.98 -7.23 -6.61
N GLY A 313 -0.24 -6.49 -5.78
CA GLY A 313 0.07 -6.86 -4.41
C GLY A 313 0.73 -5.70 -3.67
N VAL A 314 0.42 -5.59 -2.39
CA VAL A 314 1.15 -4.78 -1.40
C VAL A 314 1.41 -5.67 -0.20
N THR A 315 2.40 -5.34 0.62
CA THR A 315 2.64 -6.06 1.88
C THR A 315 1.82 -5.39 2.98
N ASP A 316 1.06 -6.17 3.75
CA ASP A 316 0.12 -5.63 4.75
C ASP A 316 0.80 -4.77 5.85
N THR A 317 2.07 -5.03 6.14
CA THR A 317 2.86 -4.28 7.12
C THR A 317 3.55 -3.03 6.55
N THR A 318 3.49 -2.81 5.23
CA THR A 318 4.16 -1.69 4.57
C THR A 318 3.14 -0.63 4.18
N VAL A 319 3.26 0.56 4.75
CA VAL A 319 2.47 1.72 4.33
C VAL A 319 2.97 2.15 2.95
N THR A 320 2.12 2.04 1.95
CA THR A 320 2.49 2.31 0.55
C THR A 320 1.78 3.57 0.06
N THR A 321 2.55 4.55 -0.43
CA THR A 321 2.03 5.72 -1.13
C THR A 321 2.52 5.72 -2.56
N ILE A 322 1.59 5.83 -3.51
CA ILE A 322 1.89 6.04 -4.93
C ILE A 322 1.31 7.39 -5.34
N ASP A 323 2.19 8.28 -5.78
CA ASP A 323 1.83 9.58 -6.33
C ASP A 323 2.00 9.54 -7.83
N GLY A 324 0.91 9.74 -8.58
CA GLY A 324 0.92 9.79 -10.04
C GLY A 324 1.71 10.95 -10.63
N GLY A 325 2.14 11.94 -9.82
CA GLY A 325 2.85 13.10 -10.33
C GLY A 325 1.94 14.03 -11.15
N ALA A 326 2.51 14.76 -12.11
CA ALA A 326 1.72 15.55 -13.03
C ALA A 326 1.08 14.67 -14.12
N GLY A 327 0.34 15.29 -15.06
CA GLY A 327 -0.31 14.55 -16.13
C GLY A 327 -1.65 13.90 -15.73
N THR A 328 -2.22 13.13 -16.66
CA THR A 328 -3.48 12.41 -16.47
C THR A 328 -3.19 10.94 -16.26
N ASN A 329 -3.06 10.56 -14.98
CA ASN A 329 -2.58 9.23 -14.60
C ASN A 329 -3.72 8.24 -14.35
N THR A 330 -3.42 6.96 -14.58
CA THR A 330 -4.36 5.85 -14.37
C THR A 330 -3.78 4.79 -13.46
N ALA A 331 -4.60 4.23 -12.57
CA ALA A 331 -4.23 3.14 -11.67
C ALA A 331 -5.16 1.94 -11.83
N ALA A 332 -4.59 0.73 -11.86
CA ALA A 332 -5.33 -0.53 -11.90
C ALA A 332 -4.87 -1.45 -10.78
N LEU A 333 -5.76 -1.71 -9.81
CA LEU A 333 -5.50 -2.58 -8.66
C LEU A 333 -6.19 -3.93 -8.91
N ASN A 334 -5.41 -5.01 -8.98
CA ASN A 334 -5.89 -6.34 -9.33
C ASN A 334 -5.37 -7.38 -8.32
N PHE A 335 -6.12 -7.61 -7.25
CA PHE A 335 -5.77 -8.55 -6.20
C PHE A 335 -6.49 -9.88 -6.40
N GLY A 336 -5.72 -10.97 -6.56
CA GLY A 336 -6.25 -12.32 -6.77
C GLY A 336 -6.81 -13.00 -5.52
N GLY A 337 -6.69 -12.37 -4.35
CA GLY A 337 -7.21 -12.84 -3.07
C GLY A 337 -7.70 -11.67 -2.24
N ASP A 338 -7.55 -11.76 -0.91
CA ASP A 338 -7.92 -10.71 0.02
C ASP A 338 -6.97 -9.50 -0.11
N PHE A 339 -7.49 -8.31 0.20
CA PHE A 339 -6.71 -7.09 0.37
C PHE A 339 -6.76 -6.67 1.84
N GLY A 340 -5.59 -6.63 2.49
CA GLY A 340 -5.43 -6.20 3.89
C GLY A 340 -4.38 -5.09 4.08
N GLY A 341 -3.95 -4.45 2.98
CA GLY A 341 -2.87 -3.48 3.01
C GLY A 341 -3.30 -2.04 3.31
N ASN A 342 -2.31 -1.19 3.60
CA ASN A 342 -2.46 0.26 3.71
C ASN A 342 -1.88 0.94 2.47
N LEU A 343 -2.77 1.34 1.55
CA LEU A 343 -2.41 1.91 0.25
C LEU A 343 -3.04 3.30 0.07
N THR A 344 -2.21 4.28 -0.28
CA THR A 344 -2.63 5.63 -0.63
C THR A 344 -2.23 5.96 -2.06
N LEU A 345 -3.22 6.33 -2.88
CA LEU A 345 -3.02 6.83 -4.24
C LEU A 345 -3.22 8.35 -4.25
N LYS A 346 -2.35 9.07 -4.97
CA LYS A 346 -2.45 10.52 -5.18
C LYS A 346 -2.33 10.84 -6.67
N ASN A 347 -2.96 11.93 -7.11
CA ASN A 347 -2.85 12.44 -8.49
C ASN A 347 -3.18 11.42 -9.61
N PHE A 348 -4.08 10.48 -9.32
CA PHE A 348 -4.69 9.60 -10.31
C PHE A 348 -6.05 10.13 -10.75
N ALA A 349 -6.22 10.35 -12.05
CA ALA A 349 -7.46 10.81 -12.64
C ALA A 349 -8.51 9.70 -12.77
N ALA A 350 -8.06 8.45 -12.87
CA ALA A 350 -8.94 7.28 -12.93
C ALA A 350 -8.29 6.07 -12.23
N THR A 351 -9.04 5.44 -11.34
CA THR A 351 -8.63 4.21 -10.64
C THR A 351 -9.66 3.11 -10.87
N THR A 352 -9.21 1.92 -11.23
CA THR A 352 -10.04 0.69 -11.22
C THR A 352 -9.51 -0.28 -10.17
N VAL A 353 -10.40 -0.91 -9.40
CA VAL A 353 -10.06 -1.83 -8.32
C VAL A 353 -10.82 -3.14 -8.48
N ALA A 354 -10.11 -4.26 -8.48
CA ALA A 354 -10.66 -5.60 -8.50
C ALA A 354 -9.99 -6.43 -7.41
N ILE A 355 -10.78 -6.87 -6.44
CA ILE A 355 -10.36 -7.75 -5.34
C ILE A 355 -11.20 -9.02 -5.44
N ALA A 356 -10.54 -10.14 -5.70
CA ALA A 356 -11.24 -11.42 -5.84
C ALA A 356 -11.71 -11.99 -4.49
N GLY A 357 -11.01 -11.66 -3.40
CA GLY A 357 -11.38 -12.01 -2.03
C GLY A 357 -12.04 -10.86 -1.26
N ALA A 358 -11.80 -10.81 0.04
CA ALA A 358 -12.33 -9.80 0.96
C ALA A 358 -11.47 -8.51 0.99
N PHE A 359 -12.11 -7.39 1.29
CA PHE A 359 -11.45 -6.16 1.75
C PHE A 359 -11.45 -6.20 3.28
N THR A 360 -10.35 -6.67 3.87
CA THR A 360 -10.31 -7.13 5.27
C THR A 360 -10.42 -5.97 6.27
N ALA A 361 -10.64 -6.27 7.55
CA ALA A 361 -10.81 -5.27 8.59
C ALA A 361 -9.63 -4.30 8.77
N ASP A 362 -8.40 -4.77 8.49
CA ASP A 362 -7.18 -3.95 8.59
C ASP A 362 -6.90 -3.15 7.29
N ALA A 363 -7.65 -3.42 6.23
CA ALA A 363 -7.46 -2.78 4.95
C ALA A 363 -7.78 -1.28 5.00
N LEU A 364 -6.87 -0.48 4.45
CA LEU A 364 -7.05 0.95 4.24
C LEU A 364 -6.68 1.31 2.81
N LEU A 365 -7.65 1.80 2.03
CA LEU A 365 -7.42 2.32 0.69
C LEU A 365 -7.84 3.78 0.61
N ASN A 366 -6.88 4.66 0.33
CA ASN A 366 -7.14 6.08 0.03
C ASN A 366 -6.95 6.32 -1.47
N ALA A 367 -7.94 6.91 -2.14
CA ALA A 367 -7.87 7.21 -3.57
C ALA A 367 -8.49 8.59 -3.90
N PRO A 368 -8.02 9.29 -4.95
CA PRO A 368 -8.64 10.55 -5.37
C PRO A 368 -10.03 10.33 -5.99
N SER A 369 -10.16 9.31 -6.84
CA SER A 369 -11.39 8.87 -7.46
C SER A 369 -11.32 7.39 -7.81
N ILE A 370 -12.47 6.73 -7.90
CA ILE A 370 -12.59 5.33 -8.32
C ILE A 370 -13.68 5.24 -9.39
N VAL A 371 -13.30 4.72 -10.56
CA VAL A 371 -14.21 4.50 -11.69
C VAL A 371 -15.03 3.23 -11.47
N THR A 372 -14.37 2.15 -11.08
CA THR A 372 -15.01 0.87 -10.74
C THR A 372 -14.26 0.18 -9.62
N MET A 373 -14.98 -0.34 -8.63
CA MET A 373 -14.44 -1.23 -7.62
C MET A 373 -15.31 -2.48 -7.49
N THR A 374 -14.67 -3.66 -7.45
CA THR A 374 -15.34 -4.94 -7.16
C THR A 374 -14.64 -5.66 -6.03
N VAL A 375 -15.41 -6.21 -5.09
CA VAL A 375 -14.94 -7.04 -3.97
C VAL A 375 -15.69 -8.36 -3.99
N GLY A 376 -14.96 -9.47 -4.12
CA GLY A 376 -15.49 -10.83 -4.24
C GLY A 376 -15.88 -11.49 -2.91
N GLY A 377 -15.48 -10.90 -1.77
CA GLY A 377 -15.84 -11.31 -0.42
C GLY A 377 -16.50 -10.18 0.37
N ASP A 378 -16.27 -10.20 1.68
CA ASP A 378 -16.77 -9.17 2.59
C ASP A 378 -15.93 -7.88 2.51
N PHE A 379 -16.56 -6.76 2.83
CA PHE A 379 -15.96 -5.44 2.91
C PHE A 379 -16.00 -4.97 4.36
N ASP A 380 -14.91 -5.17 5.09
CA ASP A 380 -14.79 -4.89 6.53
C ASP A 380 -13.92 -3.68 6.86
N GLY A 381 -12.97 -3.35 5.98
CA GLY A 381 -12.00 -2.28 6.17
C GLY A 381 -12.52 -0.86 5.92
N THR A 382 -11.59 0.06 5.67
CA THR A 382 -11.88 1.47 5.35
C THR A 382 -11.47 1.83 3.92
N LEU A 383 -12.43 2.33 3.13
CA LEU A 383 -12.21 2.98 1.84
C LEU A 383 -12.45 4.48 1.95
N ASN A 384 -11.46 5.28 1.56
CA ASN A 384 -11.56 6.73 1.49
C ASN A 384 -11.36 7.20 0.05
N VAL A 385 -12.41 7.72 -0.57
CA VAL A 385 -12.38 8.32 -1.91
C VAL A 385 -12.60 9.81 -1.79
N ALA A 386 -11.59 10.63 -2.08
CA ALA A 386 -11.70 12.08 -1.89
C ALA A 386 -12.78 12.73 -2.79
N GLY A 387 -12.91 12.23 -4.03
CA GLY A 387 -13.90 12.67 -5.02
C GLY A 387 -14.95 11.60 -5.29
N LEU A 388 -15.19 11.32 -6.57
CA LEU A 388 -16.24 10.40 -7.02
C LEU A 388 -15.85 8.93 -6.80
N LEU A 389 -16.69 8.20 -6.06
CA LEU A 389 -16.82 6.75 -6.12
C LEU A 389 -17.93 6.40 -7.11
N ASN A 390 -17.56 6.04 -8.34
CA ASN A 390 -18.53 5.86 -9.41
C ASN A 390 -19.30 4.54 -9.27
N THR A 391 -18.64 3.39 -9.13
CA THR A 391 -19.33 2.14 -8.80
C THR A 391 -18.53 1.29 -7.83
N LEU A 392 -19.20 0.74 -6.81
CA LEU A 392 -18.68 -0.31 -5.94
C LEU A 392 -19.64 -1.50 -5.92
N ALA A 393 -19.15 -2.69 -6.26
CA ALA A 393 -19.89 -3.93 -6.14
C ALA A 393 -19.23 -4.87 -5.14
N VAL A 394 -19.97 -5.28 -4.11
CA VAL A 394 -19.55 -6.21 -3.06
C VAL A 394 -20.43 -7.45 -3.13
N THR A 395 -19.81 -8.62 -3.32
CA THR A 395 -20.58 -9.89 -3.37
C THR A 395 -20.85 -10.47 -1.99
N GLY A 396 -20.02 -10.16 -0.99
CA GLY A 396 -20.26 -10.46 0.43
C GLY A 396 -21.05 -9.37 1.15
N ALA A 397 -20.80 -9.21 2.45
CA ALA A 397 -21.34 -8.12 3.26
C ALA A 397 -20.46 -6.87 3.24
N ALA A 398 -21.01 -5.73 3.67
CA ALA A 398 -20.28 -4.45 3.69
C ALA A 398 -20.43 -3.68 5.01
N PRO A 399 -20.03 -4.26 6.17
CA PRO A 399 -20.05 -3.55 7.45
C PRO A 399 -18.94 -2.50 7.59
N GLY A 400 -17.90 -2.55 6.75
CA GLY A 400 -16.77 -1.61 6.72
C GLY A 400 -17.16 -0.19 6.32
N GLN A 401 -16.23 0.74 6.47
CA GLN A 401 -16.46 2.17 6.20
C GLN A 401 -16.22 2.52 4.73
N ILE A 402 -17.24 3.02 4.06
CA ILE A 402 -17.12 3.57 2.70
C ILE A 402 -17.28 5.08 2.79
N ILE A 403 -16.20 5.83 2.56
CA ILE A 403 -16.19 7.28 2.64
C ILE A 403 -15.90 7.84 1.26
N ALA A 404 -16.77 8.70 0.74
CA ALA A 404 -16.62 9.32 -0.57
C ALA A 404 -17.04 10.79 -0.57
N GLY A 405 -16.39 11.59 -1.43
CA GLY A 405 -16.85 12.95 -1.72
C GLY A 405 -18.24 12.91 -2.36
N ASP A 406 -18.38 12.13 -3.42
CA ASP A 406 -19.65 11.82 -4.09
C ASP A 406 -19.72 10.31 -4.39
N VAL A 407 -20.92 9.74 -4.37
CA VAL A 407 -21.19 8.35 -4.75
C VAL A 407 -22.17 8.33 -5.92
N ASN A 408 -21.98 7.41 -6.86
CA ASN A 408 -23.01 7.10 -7.85
C ASN A 408 -23.77 5.85 -7.43
N LEU A 409 -23.09 4.70 -7.37
CA LEU A 409 -23.75 3.41 -7.10
C LEU A 409 -22.91 2.50 -6.22
N ILE A 410 -23.52 1.95 -5.17
CA ILE A 410 -22.96 0.84 -4.38
C ILE A 410 -23.96 -0.31 -4.38
N THR A 411 -23.48 -1.54 -4.61
CA THR A 411 -24.30 -2.75 -4.54
C THR A 411 -23.68 -3.77 -3.60
N VAL A 412 -24.47 -4.36 -2.72
CA VAL A 412 -24.09 -5.42 -1.78
C VAL A 412 -25.00 -6.61 -2.04
N GLN A 413 -24.46 -7.81 -2.27
CA GLN A 413 -25.26 -8.96 -2.70
C GLN A 413 -25.65 -9.92 -1.56
N ALA A 414 -24.80 -10.06 -0.55
CA ALA A 414 -24.98 -11.00 0.56
C ALA A 414 -24.72 -10.32 1.91
N GLY A 415 -25.26 -9.11 2.07
CA GLY A 415 -25.18 -8.36 3.31
C GLY A 415 -25.80 -9.13 4.48
N TYR A 416 -25.26 -8.93 5.68
CA TYR A 416 -25.84 -9.40 6.93
C TYR A 416 -25.84 -8.27 7.95
N GLY A 417 -26.77 -8.35 8.90
CA GLY A 417 -26.83 -7.44 10.03
C GLY A 417 -26.82 -8.22 11.34
N GLY A 418 -26.74 -7.49 12.45
CA GLY A 418 -26.75 -8.05 13.78
C GLY A 418 -26.57 -6.96 14.84
N SER A 419 -26.42 -7.37 16.09
CA SER A 419 -26.26 -6.43 17.21
C SER A 419 -24.98 -5.59 17.05
N GLY A 420 -25.11 -4.40 16.46
CA GLY A 420 -24.04 -3.43 16.27
C GLY A 420 -23.26 -3.52 14.95
N THR A 421 -23.72 -4.32 13.98
CA THR A 421 -23.09 -4.41 12.64
C THR A 421 -24.07 -3.93 11.56
N PRO A 422 -23.73 -2.88 10.80
CA PRO A 422 -24.54 -2.45 9.68
C PRO A 422 -24.41 -3.43 8.51
N VAL A 423 -25.46 -3.51 7.71
CA VAL A 423 -25.46 -4.21 6.41
C VAL A 423 -24.64 -3.43 5.38
N LEU A 424 -24.70 -2.09 5.48
CA LEU A 424 -24.00 -1.13 4.64
C LEU A 424 -23.70 0.14 5.48
N ASN A 425 -22.48 0.66 5.38
CA ASN A 425 -22.08 1.91 6.03
C ASN A 425 -21.38 2.86 5.04
N VAL A 426 -22.04 3.97 4.69
CA VAL A 426 -21.58 4.90 3.66
C VAL A 426 -21.59 6.32 4.21
N THR A 427 -20.46 7.02 4.10
CA THR A 427 -20.34 8.46 4.32
C THR A 427 -20.12 9.15 2.99
N GLU A 428 -21.14 9.85 2.50
CA GLU A 428 -21.10 10.62 1.26
C GLU A 428 -21.18 12.10 1.58
N ASN A 429 -20.23 12.90 1.07
CA ASN A 429 -20.15 14.34 1.31
C ASN A 429 -20.27 14.69 2.81
N GLY A 430 -19.66 13.86 3.67
CA GLY A 430 -19.67 14.01 5.12
C GLY A 430 -20.95 13.55 5.84
N VAL A 431 -21.99 13.10 5.14
CA VAL A 431 -23.21 12.54 5.76
C VAL A 431 -23.12 11.01 5.79
N GLN A 432 -23.11 10.45 7.00
CA GLN A 432 -23.08 9.02 7.24
C GLN A 432 -24.48 8.42 7.23
N ARG A 433 -24.67 7.39 6.40
CA ARG A 433 -25.89 6.63 6.22
C ARG A 433 -25.62 5.14 6.43
N GLU A 434 -26.51 4.51 7.18
CA GLU A 434 -26.40 3.08 7.48
C GLU A 434 -27.70 2.36 7.11
N VAL A 435 -27.55 1.14 6.58
CA VAL A 435 -28.63 0.15 6.55
C VAL A 435 -28.40 -0.78 7.73
N LEU A 436 -29.30 -0.73 8.70
CA LEU A 436 -29.24 -1.50 9.94
C LEU A 436 -30.30 -2.59 9.93
N ALA A 437 -29.89 -3.82 10.24
CA ALA A 437 -30.79 -4.92 10.54
C ALA A 437 -30.47 -5.42 11.96
N THR A 438 -31.36 -5.15 12.89
CA THR A 438 -31.12 -5.36 14.32
C THR A 438 -32.17 -6.30 14.92
N PRO A 439 -31.80 -7.30 15.73
CA PRO A 439 -32.79 -8.12 16.40
C PRO A 439 -33.66 -7.27 17.34
N ILE A 440 -34.91 -7.66 17.53
CA ILE A 440 -35.76 -7.03 18.56
C ILE A 440 -35.08 -7.16 19.94
N PRO A 441 -35.35 -6.26 20.90
CA PRO A 441 -34.74 -6.32 22.23
C PRO A 441 -34.90 -7.70 22.88
N GLY A 442 -33.78 -8.31 23.28
CA GLY A 442 -33.74 -9.67 23.88
C GLY A 442 -33.83 -10.82 22.87
N GLY A 443 -33.95 -10.54 21.57
CA GLY A 443 -33.93 -11.51 20.48
C GLY A 443 -32.54 -11.72 19.87
N ALA A 444 -32.47 -12.58 18.85
CA ALA A 444 -31.29 -12.81 18.03
C ALA A 444 -31.66 -12.72 16.55
N MET A 445 -30.71 -12.31 15.71
CA MET A 445 -30.96 -12.23 14.26
C MET A 445 -31.25 -13.65 13.74
N PRO A 446 -32.36 -13.87 13.02
CA PRO A 446 -32.66 -15.19 12.46
C PRO A 446 -31.56 -15.65 11.50
N GLY A 447 -31.12 -16.90 11.65
CA GLY A 447 -30.11 -17.48 10.78
C GLY A 447 -30.59 -17.58 9.33
N GLY A 448 -29.70 -17.28 8.38
CA GLY A 448 -30.01 -17.36 6.95
C GLY A 448 -30.77 -16.16 6.38
N ILE A 449 -30.96 -15.08 7.15
CA ILE A 449 -31.32 -13.78 6.59
C ILE A 449 -30.08 -13.14 5.98
N THR A 450 -30.19 -12.75 4.71
CA THR A 450 -29.19 -11.92 4.01
C THR A 450 -29.88 -10.83 3.21
N PHE A 451 -29.12 -9.84 2.78
CA PHE A 451 -29.63 -8.65 2.12
C PHE A 451 -28.91 -8.43 0.79
N ALA A 452 -29.69 -8.18 -0.26
CA ALA A 452 -29.18 -7.51 -1.43
C ALA A 452 -29.56 -6.02 -1.32
N VAL A 453 -28.57 -5.12 -1.33
CA VAL A 453 -28.75 -3.68 -1.11
C VAL A 453 -28.17 -2.92 -2.29
N VAL A 454 -28.90 -1.93 -2.77
CA VAL A 454 -28.42 -0.92 -3.70
C VAL A 454 -28.49 0.43 -3.00
N TYR A 455 -27.39 1.17 -3.00
CA TYR A 455 -27.34 2.60 -2.65
C TYR A 455 -27.11 3.37 -3.94
N ASP A 456 -28.08 4.20 -4.32
CA ASP A 456 -28.06 4.98 -5.56
C ASP A 456 -28.13 6.48 -5.23
N SER A 457 -27.10 7.21 -5.65
CA SER A 457 -26.97 8.66 -5.48
C SER A 457 -26.72 9.35 -6.84
N GLN A 458 -26.85 8.63 -7.97
CA GLN A 458 -26.55 9.16 -9.31
C GLN A 458 -27.42 10.36 -9.72
N THR A 459 -28.71 10.31 -9.39
CA THR A 459 -29.70 11.27 -9.92
C THR A 459 -30.58 11.93 -8.86
N ALA A 460 -30.51 11.46 -7.62
CA ALA A 460 -31.39 11.91 -6.55
C ALA A 460 -30.71 13.04 -5.76
N ALA A 461 -31.51 14.02 -5.29
CA ALA A 461 -31.00 15.07 -4.41
C ALA A 461 -30.60 14.54 -3.03
N ASP A 462 -31.30 13.50 -2.58
CA ASP A 462 -30.99 12.70 -1.40
C ASP A 462 -30.78 11.25 -1.85
N PRO A 463 -29.73 10.56 -1.37
CA PRO A 463 -29.47 9.17 -1.72
C PRO A 463 -30.66 8.26 -1.38
N GLN A 464 -30.84 7.24 -2.21
CA GLN A 464 -31.92 6.27 -2.05
C GLN A 464 -31.38 4.84 -2.00
N ALA A 465 -32.12 3.96 -1.33
CA ALA A 465 -31.80 2.54 -1.26
C ALA A 465 -32.94 1.63 -1.72
N ALA A 466 -32.57 0.57 -2.44
CA ALA A 466 -33.41 -0.58 -2.70
C ALA A 466 -32.86 -1.80 -1.97
N ILE A 467 -33.70 -2.52 -1.24
CA ILE A 467 -33.32 -3.62 -0.36
C ILE A 467 -34.16 -4.85 -0.68
N ARG A 468 -33.51 -5.98 -0.91
CA ARG A 468 -34.16 -7.29 -0.95
C ARG A 468 -33.72 -8.11 0.24
N ILE A 469 -34.70 -8.57 1.00
CA ILE A 469 -34.48 -9.48 2.12
C ILE A 469 -34.58 -10.92 1.60
N ILE A 470 -33.48 -11.66 1.68
CA ILE A 470 -33.40 -13.04 1.23
C ILE A 470 -33.48 -13.96 2.44
N THR A 471 -34.43 -14.88 2.44
CA THR A 471 -34.65 -15.82 3.54
C THR A 471 -34.16 -17.24 3.20
N GLY A 472 -33.42 -17.84 4.13
CA GLY A 472 -32.88 -19.21 4.03
C GLY A 472 -33.70 -20.29 4.74
N GLY A 473 -34.93 -19.97 5.18
CA GLY A 473 -35.77 -20.89 5.96
C GLY A 473 -36.99 -20.19 6.57
N THR A 474 -37.68 -20.88 7.48
CA THR A 474 -38.80 -20.29 8.21
C THR A 474 -38.30 -19.29 9.24
N VAL A 475 -38.76 -18.05 9.15
CA VAL A 475 -38.40 -16.97 10.07
C VAL A 475 -39.63 -16.61 10.92
N PRO A 476 -39.52 -16.53 12.26
CA PRO A 476 -40.63 -16.07 13.08
C PRO A 476 -40.99 -14.63 12.72
N ALA A 477 -42.28 -14.32 12.68
CA ALA A 477 -42.76 -12.95 12.47
C ALA A 477 -42.18 -12.01 13.54
N ARG A 478 -41.90 -10.76 13.14
CA ARG A 478 -41.45 -9.69 14.04
C ARG A 478 -40.21 -10.02 14.89
N SER A 479 -39.20 -10.64 14.31
CA SER A 479 -37.96 -11.04 14.99
C SER A 479 -36.86 -9.97 14.98
N TRP A 480 -36.93 -8.98 14.08
CA TRP A 480 -35.87 -7.99 13.90
C TRP A 480 -36.40 -6.72 13.21
N ASN A 481 -35.70 -5.60 13.35
CA ASN A 481 -36.05 -4.31 12.77
C ASN A 481 -35.10 -3.96 11.62
N LEU A 482 -35.65 -3.39 10.54
CA LEU A 482 -34.90 -2.76 9.46
C LEU A 482 -34.90 -1.24 9.66
N GLN A 483 -33.74 -0.61 9.52
CA GLN A 483 -33.63 0.84 9.61
C GLN A 483 -32.69 1.40 8.52
N LEU A 484 -33.14 2.44 7.84
CA LEU A 484 -32.30 3.35 7.07
C LEU A 484 -32.01 4.56 7.96
N ALA A 485 -30.79 4.62 8.48
CA ALA A 485 -30.38 5.61 9.47
C ALA A 485 -29.45 6.68 8.87
N VAL A 486 -29.56 7.89 9.39
CA VAL A 486 -28.61 8.99 9.19
C VAL A 486 -27.94 9.26 10.54
N MET A 487 -26.63 9.03 10.62
CA MET A 487 -25.95 8.90 11.92
C MET A 487 -25.43 10.23 12.47
N ASN A 488 -25.05 11.16 11.60
CA ASN A 488 -24.32 12.36 11.97
C ASN A 488 -24.97 13.66 11.44
N SER A 489 -26.23 13.58 11.02
CA SER A 489 -27.00 14.73 10.53
C SER A 489 -28.46 14.61 10.95
N THR A 490 -29.06 15.73 11.34
CA THR A 490 -30.49 15.81 11.69
C THR A 490 -31.37 16.34 10.55
N THR A 491 -30.76 16.80 9.46
CA THR A 491 -31.45 17.44 8.32
C THR A 491 -31.31 16.67 7.02
N ALA A 492 -30.35 15.74 6.92
CA ALA A 492 -30.17 14.91 5.74
C ALA A 492 -31.14 13.73 5.74
N ASN A 493 -31.48 13.26 4.54
CA ASN A 493 -32.35 12.11 4.36
C ASN A 493 -31.58 10.90 3.81
N PHE A 494 -32.16 9.73 4.04
CA PHE A 494 -31.86 8.49 3.37
C PHE A 494 -33.17 7.84 2.93
N ASN A 495 -33.48 7.93 1.63
CA ASN A 495 -34.77 7.54 1.08
C ASN A 495 -34.82 6.04 0.79
N LEU A 496 -36.03 5.46 0.83
CA LEU A 496 -36.26 4.07 0.44
C LEU A 496 -37.01 4.03 -0.90
N SER A 497 -36.44 3.40 -1.92
CA SER A 497 -37.11 3.15 -3.20
C SER A 497 -37.86 1.82 -3.20
N LEU A 498 -37.30 0.79 -2.57
CA LEU A 498 -37.91 -0.53 -2.47
C LEU A 498 -37.41 -1.26 -1.23
N VAL A 499 -38.31 -1.94 -0.53
CA VAL A 499 -37.98 -3.12 0.26
C VAL A 499 -38.86 -4.28 -0.16
N ASP A 500 -38.26 -5.38 -0.61
CA ASP A 500 -38.97 -6.60 -0.99
C ASP A 500 -38.40 -7.85 -0.31
N SER A 501 -39.06 -8.99 -0.54
CA SER A 501 -38.61 -10.27 -0.04
C SER A 501 -38.38 -11.28 -1.17
N GLN A 502 -37.43 -12.18 -0.92
CA GLN A 502 -37.18 -13.37 -1.71
C GLN A 502 -37.20 -14.59 -0.80
N ASN A 503 -37.89 -15.64 -1.25
CA ASN A 503 -38.04 -16.95 -0.58
C ASN A 503 -38.95 -17.00 0.65
N GLY A 504 -39.82 -16.00 0.87
CA GLY A 504 -40.94 -16.09 1.82
C GLY A 504 -40.97 -14.94 2.83
N ALA A 505 -41.58 -15.20 3.99
CA ALA A 505 -41.67 -14.22 5.07
C ALA A 505 -40.29 -13.86 5.61
N THR A 506 -40.08 -12.57 5.83
CA THR A 506 -38.82 -11.96 6.27
C THR A 506 -38.66 -11.95 7.78
N GLY A 507 -39.78 -11.96 8.50
CA GLY A 507 -39.79 -11.80 9.96
C GLY A 507 -39.42 -10.39 10.42
N VAL A 508 -39.46 -9.39 9.53
CA VAL A 508 -39.26 -7.99 9.92
C VAL A 508 -40.39 -7.53 10.84
N SER A 509 -40.06 -6.71 11.84
CA SER A 509 -40.98 -6.12 12.81
C SER A 509 -41.25 -4.67 12.44
N ASN A 510 -40.26 -3.79 12.58
CA ASN A 510 -40.36 -2.39 12.18
C ASN A 510 -39.51 -2.10 10.93
N ILE A 511 -39.99 -1.18 10.09
CA ILE A 511 -39.23 -0.60 8.96
C ILE A 511 -39.17 0.90 9.17
N SER A 512 -38.03 1.38 9.67
CA SER A 512 -37.81 2.79 9.99
C SER A 512 -36.94 3.47 8.93
N ILE A 513 -37.42 4.56 8.35
CA ILE A 513 -36.80 5.28 7.24
C ILE A 513 -36.57 6.73 7.67
N GLN A 514 -35.31 7.10 7.83
CA GLN A 514 -34.91 8.50 8.05
C GLN A 514 -34.85 9.27 6.73
N GLY A 515 -36.00 9.41 6.09
CA GLY A 515 -36.17 10.04 4.79
C GLY A 515 -37.59 9.83 4.29
N SER A 516 -37.75 9.83 2.97
CA SER A 516 -39.03 9.58 2.30
C SER A 516 -39.09 8.18 1.68
N LEU A 517 -40.31 7.66 1.56
CA LEU A 517 -40.60 6.51 0.73
C LEU A 517 -40.83 6.98 -0.70
N LEU A 518 -40.15 6.37 -1.68
CA LEU A 518 -40.23 6.78 -3.08
C LEU A 518 -41.22 5.92 -3.86
N MET A 519 -41.67 6.48 -4.99
CA MET A 519 -42.70 5.88 -5.85
C MET A 519 -42.13 5.14 -7.06
N GLN A 520 -40.81 5.13 -7.21
CA GLN A 520 -40.12 4.52 -8.34
C GLN A 520 -38.83 3.84 -7.89
N VAL A 521 -38.52 2.74 -8.58
CA VAL A 521 -37.24 2.03 -8.49
C VAL A 521 -36.41 2.45 -9.70
N THR A 522 -35.16 2.84 -9.50
CA THR A 522 -34.30 3.32 -10.59
C THR A 522 -33.86 2.17 -11.50
N ALA A 523 -33.40 2.49 -12.71
CA ALA A 523 -32.92 1.46 -13.65
C ALA A 523 -31.74 0.63 -13.08
N PRO A 524 -30.74 1.21 -12.38
CA PRO A 524 -29.69 0.44 -11.71
C PRO A 524 -30.23 -0.52 -10.64
N GLU A 525 -31.17 -0.05 -9.80
CA GLU A 525 -31.80 -0.88 -8.77
C GLU A 525 -32.58 -2.06 -9.37
N LEU A 526 -33.38 -1.80 -10.41
CA LEU A 526 -34.12 -2.84 -11.13
C LEU A 526 -33.17 -3.88 -11.75
N GLN A 527 -32.07 -3.42 -12.35
CA GLN A 527 -31.09 -4.30 -12.98
C GLN A 527 -30.41 -5.21 -11.94
N PHE A 528 -29.94 -4.63 -10.83
CA PHE A 528 -29.26 -5.39 -9.79
C PHE A 528 -30.17 -6.42 -9.12
N LEU A 529 -31.41 -6.03 -8.80
CA LEU A 529 -32.38 -6.92 -8.17
C LEU A 529 -33.09 -7.88 -9.15
N GLY A 530 -32.78 -7.82 -10.45
CA GLY A 530 -33.42 -8.65 -11.47
C GLY A 530 -34.92 -8.42 -11.60
N LEU A 531 -35.37 -7.18 -11.41
CA LEU A 531 -36.77 -6.76 -11.44
C LEU A 531 -37.17 -6.21 -12.81
N SER A 532 -38.46 -6.28 -13.14
CA SER A 532 -39.01 -5.69 -14.35
C SER A 532 -39.28 -4.20 -14.20
N SER A 533 -39.32 -3.43 -15.28
CA SER A 533 -39.57 -1.98 -15.25
C SER A 533 -40.93 -1.55 -14.70
N GLY A 534 -41.86 -2.49 -14.46
CA GLY A 534 -43.16 -2.25 -13.85
C GLY A 534 -43.28 -2.76 -12.42
N SER A 535 -42.18 -3.19 -11.80
CA SER A 535 -42.18 -3.65 -10.41
C SER A 535 -42.62 -2.52 -9.47
N ARG A 536 -43.43 -2.87 -8.48
CA ARG A 536 -43.95 -1.93 -7.48
C ARG A 536 -42.79 -1.41 -6.61
N ALA A 537 -42.77 -0.11 -6.36
CA ALA A 537 -41.86 0.55 -5.43
C ALA A 537 -42.43 0.56 -4.00
N GLY A 538 -41.64 1.02 -3.04
CA GLY A 538 -42.04 1.16 -1.64
C GLY A 538 -41.85 -0.10 -0.82
N VAL A 539 -42.70 -0.35 0.17
CA VAL A 539 -42.67 -1.57 0.99
C VAL A 539 -43.49 -2.65 0.30
N VAL A 540 -42.87 -3.77 -0.07
CA VAL A 540 -43.48 -4.89 -0.82
C VAL A 540 -43.18 -6.21 -0.12
N LEU A 541 -43.90 -6.47 0.97
CA LEU A 541 -43.77 -7.64 1.83
C LEU A 541 -45.14 -8.31 2.05
N PRO A 542 -45.81 -8.80 0.97
CA PRO A 542 -47.23 -9.17 0.99
C PRO A 542 -47.58 -10.39 1.86
N VAL A 543 -46.58 -11.06 2.44
CA VAL A 543 -46.74 -12.23 3.32
C VAL A 543 -46.32 -11.94 4.76
N ASP A 544 -45.82 -10.74 5.05
CA ASP A 544 -45.31 -10.37 6.36
C ASP A 544 -46.36 -9.64 7.20
N TYR A 545 -46.41 -10.03 8.47
CA TYR A 545 -47.15 -9.33 9.53
C TYR A 545 -46.14 -8.49 10.33
N ILE A 546 -46.17 -7.19 10.11
CA ILE A 546 -45.19 -6.26 10.68
C ILE A 546 -45.81 -5.47 11.83
N THR A 547 -44.96 -4.90 12.68
CA THR A 547 -45.36 -3.93 13.70
C THR A 547 -45.70 -2.61 13.01
N GLY A 548 -44.76 -2.03 12.28
CA GLY A 548 -44.98 -0.73 11.65
C GLY A 548 -44.02 -0.37 10.54
N VAL A 549 -44.43 0.66 9.80
CA VAL A 549 -43.58 1.40 8.87
C VAL A 549 -43.49 2.84 9.37
N GLU A 550 -42.28 3.28 9.67
CA GLU A 550 -42.01 4.61 10.22
C GLU A 550 -41.18 5.43 9.22
N ILE A 551 -41.69 6.57 8.77
CA ILE A 551 -41.07 7.40 7.73
C ILE A 551 -40.91 8.82 8.25
N SER A 552 -39.70 9.31 8.45
CA SER A 552 -39.51 10.67 8.99
C SER A 552 -39.95 11.78 8.01
N GLY A 553 -39.99 11.48 6.70
CA GLY A 553 -40.40 12.38 5.62
C GLY A 553 -41.74 12.01 4.99
N ASN A 554 -41.76 11.91 3.65
CA ASN A 554 -42.99 11.74 2.88
C ASN A 554 -43.38 10.26 2.72
N LEU A 555 -44.63 9.95 3.06
CA LEU A 555 -45.33 8.69 2.74
C LEU A 555 -46.30 8.93 1.57
N PRO A 556 -46.02 8.39 0.37
CA PRO A 556 -47.00 8.36 -0.72
C PRO A 556 -48.05 7.27 -0.48
N THR A 557 -49.33 7.60 -0.71
CA THR A 557 -50.43 6.62 -0.62
C THR A 557 -50.28 5.53 -1.68
N GLY A 558 -50.46 4.28 -1.31
CA GLY A 558 -50.49 3.15 -2.24
C GLY A 558 -49.17 2.37 -2.35
N TYR A 559 -48.16 2.67 -1.52
CA TYR A 559 -46.79 2.12 -1.61
C TYR A 559 -46.35 1.27 -0.40
N ILE A 560 -47.29 0.77 0.40
CA ILE A 560 -47.05 -0.22 1.47
C ILE A 560 -47.94 -1.44 1.19
N ASP A 561 -47.33 -2.58 0.86
CA ASP A 561 -48.01 -3.86 0.63
C ASP A 561 -47.50 -4.88 1.63
N VAL A 562 -48.34 -5.17 2.62
CA VAL A 562 -48.06 -6.09 3.74
C VAL A 562 -49.30 -6.94 4.03
N ALA A 563 -49.11 -8.11 4.67
CA ALA A 563 -50.21 -8.99 5.06
C ALA A 563 -50.97 -8.46 6.29
N GLY A 564 -50.24 -7.85 7.23
CA GLY A 564 -50.81 -7.19 8.40
C GLY A 564 -49.88 -6.16 9.03
N ILE A 565 -50.46 -5.20 9.74
CA ILE A 565 -49.74 -4.06 10.32
C ILE A 565 -50.43 -3.55 11.60
N GLU A 566 -49.64 -3.10 12.58
CA GLU A 566 -50.16 -2.49 13.81
C GLU A 566 -50.25 -0.97 13.73
N GLY A 567 -49.29 -0.33 13.06
CA GLY A 567 -49.24 1.13 12.98
C GLY A 567 -48.40 1.70 11.85
N LEU A 568 -48.54 3.01 11.66
CA LEU A 568 -47.82 3.81 10.69
C LEU A 568 -47.35 5.09 11.35
N ALA A 569 -46.10 5.47 11.12
CA ALA A 569 -45.61 6.79 11.46
C ALA A 569 -45.13 7.50 10.20
N PHE A 570 -45.53 8.75 9.99
CA PHE A 570 -45.03 9.55 8.87
C PHE A 570 -44.94 11.03 9.20
N GLY A 571 -43.97 11.72 8.61
CA GLY A 571 -43.89 13.18 8.67
C GLY A 571 -45.01 13.83 7.86
N THR A 572 -45.18 13.37 6.61
CA THR A 572 -46.24 13.87 5.73
C THR A 572 -46.82 12.76 4.87
N MET A 573 -48.09 12.91 4.51
CA MET A 573 -48.74 12.01 3.56
C MET A 573 -48.96 12.74 2.23
N THR A 574 -48.69 12.07 1.12
CA THR A 574 -48.90 12.60 -0.22
C THR A 574 -49.71 11.64 -1.09
N ASN A 575 -50.44 12.16 -2.08
CA ASN A 575 -51.02 11.33 -3.12
C ASN A 575 -49.96 10.95 -4.18
N ALA A 576 -50.34 10.13 -5.16
CA ALA A 576 -49.46 9.71 -6.27
C ALA A 576 -48.89 10.87 -7.12
N ASN A 577 -49.44 12.08 -7.01
CA ASN A 577 -48.95 13.28 -7.69
C ASN A 577 -48.04 14.15 -6.78
N GLY A 578 -47.68 13.66 -5.58
CA GLY A 578 -46.87 14.40 -4.61
C GLY A 578 -47.62 15.52 -3.87
N THR A 579 -48.95 15.60 -3.99
CA THR A 579 -49.74 16.62 -3.28
C THR A 579 -49.97 16.19 -1.84
N ARG A 580 -49.66 17.07 -0.87
CA ARG A 580 -49.89 16.81 0.55
C ARG A 580 -51.37 16.56 0.85
N LEU A 581 -51.64 15.54 1.65
CA LEU A 581 -52.96 15.19 2.17
C LEU A 581 -53.06 15.62 3.64
N SER A 582 -54.19 16.21 4.03
CA SER A 582 -54.45 16.54 5.43
C SER A 582 -55.04 15.33 6.16
N VAL A 583 -54.32 14.81 7.14
CA VAL A 583 -54.82 13.79 8.07
C VAL A 583 -55.25 14.50 9.35
N SER A 584 -56.54 14.46 9.67
CA SER A 584 -57.06 15.23 10.82
C SER A 584 -57.42 14.39 12.04
N HIS A 585 -57.70 13.07 11.92
CA HIS A 585 -58.08 12.26 13.08
C HIS A 585 -57.66 10.78 12.96
N THR A 586 -58.39 9.95 12.20
CA THR A 586 -58.11 8.51 12.02
C THR A 586 -57.64 8.18 10.61
N LEU A 587 -56.75 7.20 10.47
CA LEU A 587 -56.40 6.60 9.17
C LEU A 587 -57.33 5.42 8.90
N GLY A 588 -58.02 5.44 7.76
CA GLY A 588 -59.00 4.41 7.37
C GLY A 588 -60.44 4.91 7.34
N TYR A 589 -60.80 5.94 8.12
CA TYR A 589 -62.17 6.47 8.17
C TYR A 589 -62.52 7.26 6.91
N GLY A 590 -63.44 6.76 6.09
CA GLY A 590 -63.91 7.43 4.86
C GLY A 590 -62.88 7.49 3.71
N ASN A 591 -61.63 7.10 3.97
CA ASN A 591 -60.56 6.86 3.01
C ASN A 591 -60.12 5.41 3.27
N SER A 592 -60.62 4.45 2.50
CA SER A 592 -60.29 3.02 2.65
C SER A 592 -58.79 2.86 2.89
N LEU A 593 -58.39 2.25 4.01
CA LEU A 593 -56.98 2.06 4.38
C LEU A 593 -56.18 1.41 3.24
N ASP A 594 -56.83 0.56 2.45
CA ASP A 594 -56.32 -0.03 1.22
C ASP A 594 -55.81 1.01 0.20
N TYR A 595 -56.39 2.21 0.17
CA TYR A 595 -55.89 3.32 -0.65
C TYR A 595 -54.60 3.92 -0.08
N ILE A 596 -54.50 4.04 1.25
CA ILE A 596 -53.32 4.60 1.92
C ILE A 596 -52.15 3.63 1.81
N LEU A 597 -52.40 2.35 2.10
CA LEU A 597 -51.39 1.29 2.01
C LEU A 597 -51.13 0.91 0.55
N GLY A 598 -52.18 0.63 -0.22
CA GLY A 598 -52.08 -0.02 -1.52
C GLY A 598 -52.21 -1.54 -1.44
N SER A 599 -52.53 -2.08 -0.26
CA SER A 599 -52.89 -3.48 -0.01
C SER A 599 -54.04 -3.56 1.00
N SER A 600 -54.73 -4.70 1.03
CA SER A 600 -55.78 -4.99 2.03
C SER A 600 -55.17 -5.65 3.28
N ALA A 601 -54.25 -4.94 3.95
CA ALA A 601 -53.56 -5.45 5.14
C ALA A 601 -54.54 -5.69 6.30
N THR A 602 -54.31 -6.77 7.05
CA THR A 602 -55.04 -7.03 8.31
C THR A 602 -54.52 -6.07 9.38
N LEU A 603 -55.42 -5.30 10.01
CA LEU A 603 -55.05 -4.51 11.17
C LEU A 603 -54.92 -5.42 12.39
N GLU A 604 -53.75 -5.40 13.01
CA GLU A 604 -53.44 -6.12 14.24
C GLU A 604 -53.36 -5.12 15.39
N SER A 605 -53.80 -5.51 16.60
CA SER A 605 -53.73 -4.60 17.74
C SER A 605 -52.28 -4.28 18.09
N ALA A 606 -51.99 -3.01 18.30
CA ALA A 606 -50.66 -2.57 18.70
C ALA A 606 -50.26 -3.20 20.02
N THR A 607 -49.21 -4.03 19.97
CA THR A 607 -48.67 -4.75 21.13
C THR A 607 -47.15 -4.61 21.26
N ASP A 608 -46.48 -4.24 20.17
CA ASP A 608 -45.04 -4.10 20.10
C ASP A 608 -44.61 -2.61 20.15
N ALA A 609 -43.32 -2.38 20.37
CA ALA A 609 -42.75 -1.03 20.33
C ALA A 609 -42.45 -0.59 18.89
N PHE A 610 -42.82 0.65 18.55
CA PHE A 610 -42.51 1.31 17.29
C PHE A 610 -41.18 2.04 17.38
N LEU A 611 -40.37 1.99 16.31
CA LEU A 611 -39.09 2.70 16.21
C LEU A 611 -39.24 3.94 15.32
N VAL A 612 -39.71 5.04 15.91
CA VAL A 612 -40.04 6.26 15.17
C VAL A 612 -38.84 7.20 15.12
N SER A 613 -38.37 7.52 13.91
CA SER A 613 -37.32 8.52 13.71
C SER A 613 -37.92 9.86 13.29
N VAL A 614 -37.44 10.96 13.88
CA VAL A 614 -37.89 12.34 13.61
C VAL A 614 -36.71 13.17 13.10
N SER A 615 -36.89 13.83 11.97
CA SER A 615 -35.90 14.77 11.43
C SER A 615 -36.12 16.18 12.00
N ALA A 616 -35.14 17.07 11.87
CA ALA A 616 -35.29 18.48 12.26
C ALA A 616 -36.25 19.29 11.38
N ASN A 617 -36.69 18.72 10.26
CA ASN A 617 -37.45 19.46 9.25
C ASN A 617 -38.96 19.31 9.44
N GLU A 618 -39.44 18.15 9.92
CA GLU A 618 -40.86 17.85 10.01
C GLU A 618 -41.18 16.97 11.23
N PRO A 619 -42.27 17.28 11.96
CA PRO A 619 -42.76 16.42 13.03
C PRO A 619 -43.36 15.13 12.45
N VAL A 620 -43.28 14.04 13.20
CA VAL A 620 -43.78 12.71 12.78
C VAL A 620 -44.98 12.32 13.62
N SER A 621 -46.10 12.01 12.96
CA SER A 621 -47.32 11.54 13.62
C SER A 621 -47.36 10.02 13.58
N LEU A 622 -47.51 9.39 14.75
CA LEU A 622 -47.69 7.94 14.92
C LEU A 622 -49.17 7.60 15.04
N TYR A 623 -49.63 6.70 14.20
CA TYR A 623 -50.96 6.12 14.21
C TYR A 623 -50.86 4.64 14.49
N ALA A 624 -51.72 4.11 15.35
CA ALA A 624 -51.73 2.70 15.68
C ALA A 624 -53.16 2.17 15.83
N HIS A 625 -53.34 0.90 15.54
CA HIS A 625 -54.61 0.21 15.65
C HIS A 625 -54.87 -0.22 17.10
N SER A 626 -56.16 -0.17 17.47
CA SER A 626 -56.66 -0.72 18.73
C SER A 626 -57.89 -1.58 18.46
N ASP A 627 -58.10 -2.64 19.23
CA ASP A 627 -59.26 -3.55 19.15
C ASP A 627 -60.64 -2.83 19.24
N SER A 628 -60.65 -1.55 19.63
CA SER A 628 -61.86 -0.77 19.83
C SER A 628 -62.40 -0.06 18.57
N THR A 629 -61.61 0.01 17.48
CA THR A 629 -61.97 0.74 16.26
C THR A 629 -61.47 0.02 15.00
N PRO A 630 -62.17 0.04 13.86
CA PRO A 630 -61.69 -0.56 12.61
C PRO A 630 -60.57 0.25 11.91
N ASP A 631 -60.19 1.40 12.47
CA ASP A 631 -59.23 2.36 11.91
C ASP A 631 -57.97 2.44 12.79
N MET A 632 -56.92 3.13 12.32
CA MET A 632 -55.78 3.51 13.17
C MET A 632 -56.02 4.91 13.78
N ASN A 633 -55.82 5.02 15.09
CA ASN A 633 -55.96 6.28 15.82
C ASN A 633 -54.62 6.99 15.95
N LEU A 634 -54.61 8.32 15.92
CA LEU A 634 -53.43 9.11 16.27
C LEU A 634 -53.05 8.85 17.73
N ILE A 635 -51.83 8.37 17.95
CA ILE A 635 -51.28 8.12 19.29
C ILE A 635 -50.56 9.36 19.79
N GLU A 636 -49.57 9.84 19.04
CA GLU A 636 -48.74 10.98 19.40
C GLU A 636 -48.17 11.65 18.13
N THR A 637 -47.79 12.93 18.26
CA THR A 637 -46.98 13.63 17.25
C THR A 637 -45.66 14.04 17.89
N LEU A 638 -44.57 13.47 17.40
CA LEU A 638 -43.22 13.70 17.87
C LEU A 638 -42.62 14.86 17.08
N VAL A 639 -42.11 15.87 17.81
CA VAL A 639 -41.66 17.14 17.22
C VAL A 639 -40.15 17.38 17.37
N GLU A 640 -39.51 16.73 18.33
CA GLU A 640 -38.09 16.89 18.59
C GLU A 640 -37.29 15.88 17.74
N PRO A 641 -36.14 16.27 17.17
CA PRO A 641 -35.32 15.35 16.37
C PRO A 641 -34.76 14.23 17.24
N GLY A 642 -34.83 12.99 16.74
CA GLY A 642 -34.32 11.83 17.46
C GLY A 642 -34.95 10.52 17.00
N VAL A 643 -34.50 9.42 17.63
CA VAL A 643 -35.08 8.09 17.46
C VAL A 643 -35.80 7.72 18.75
N TYR A 644 -37.08 7.41 18.64
CA TYR A 644 -37.97 7.14 19.76
C TYR A 644 -38.45 5.68 19.70
N SER A 645 -38.38 5.00 20.83
CA SER A 645 -39.08 3.73 21.04
C SER A 645 -40.42 4.05 21.70
N VAL A 646 -41.52 3.93 20.95
CA VAL A 646 -42.87 4.25 21.46
C VAL A 646 -43.63 2.95 21.71
N THR A 647 -44.05 2.73 22.95
CA THR A 647 -44.95 1.62 23.32
C THR A 647 -46.37 2.16 23.41
N VAL A 648 -47.29 1.56 22.64
CA VAL A 648 -48.69 1.98 22.51
C VAL A 648 -49.59 1.27 23.52
#